data_AF-A0A5C5W3W0-F1
#
_entry.id   AF-A0A5C5W3W0-F1
#
_cell.length_a   1.000
_cell.length_b   1.000
_cell.length_c   1.000
_cell.angle_alpha   90.00
_cell.angle_beta   90.00
_cell.angle_gamma   90.00
#
_symmetry.space_group_name_H-M   'P 1'
#
loop_
_entity.id
_entity.type
_entity.pdbx_description
1 polymer ?
#
loop_
_entity_poly.entity_id
_entity_poly.type
_entity_poly.pdbx_seq_one_letter_code
_entity_poly.pdbx_strand_id
1 'polypeptide(L)'
;MIPARIASCSVALYVCCCIGWADGQEPITTGEKLDPSTFGQGVVETFEQAEARAQVNPVKALNKHDRTGKKGQWVVPSDRATYYPASGDRNVVNKWGDTSMSISFPEPTDFLGANFTGHAGEGVWAPGLQLIGYRNGLPVAESEWLWTLSTKPQWLAANFQNVDRVAVKACVAYDGAGWYGMDDFAFRPHDEEAEELTILDFEDVLPDTNLTASGYAGLFWEEGSGEFDAIGAMPPPQSIDRSHEEPVEDGASAGGVRGGSGTAPVIVRTYRGIFYGEGSSASFPPDTHGAVGTSHFCEVVNTVYRVLNKTTGATVQTINLGTFFGAGVGDPRLCYDHFADRWIIMATDFNTRIYLAVSTTNNPAGAFFKTNYIAPQGTDAGRSPDYPTLGFDQNGIYITAFMTGSGSGCTIWAIDKAPLIAAVPSLGTVTAFRGISSAENAIQPCVTFGTPAGEYFLSRNTGTSVRIRRVNPPLTAPTLAGPFNVTVAGYSDPPDAPAQGSTTPLDSVDARIMNAVYRNNSIWAAHCIASSGRAAARWYEINATTNTVIQQGTVTDAVRHYLFPSIMVNSAGNAVMGFTGTSASQFAGCYYTGRITSDPPGEMATPILFKSGDNQYNLIDSFGRNRWGDYSMTTLDPVDQLTMFTVQEYARSTINTWATWVCGLGPGDCNANGIPDACDISCSNPGCSPPNCGGSLDCNANLIPDQCEDDCNNNDIPDDCDIAAGTPDCNANAIPDSCDIASGVALDCNGNGVPDSCDISSGTSPDCNGNGVPDSCDISAGTSPDCNGNGIPDPCDLASGAAIDCNGNGIPDDCDITSGFSQDCNNNGIPDNPCDLTSIYSSASPNLSPIGAGSPQSYTLIAPPAAVGTVTLDFVARGDFNLTSENVAVDINGTAVGIVFDTPFADCHATGQPDQLTMTASAYNAAVAGGNAVINMIASASVDPNVCNPPSFIRVAVTYEGGTPFSQDANMNGIPDECEGLLGDMNCDGVVDILDINPFTLALSDPVAYAAAFPGCNINNGDINGDGNVDVLDINPFVALLGG
;
A
#
# COMPACT_ATOMS: atom_id res chain seq x y z
N MET A 1 -3.65 38.52 78.88
CA MET A 1 -2.43 38.73 78.07
C MET A 1 -2.14 37.45 77.33
N ILE A 2 -2.06 37.52 76.00
CA ILE A 2 -1.69 36.46 75.05
C ILE A 2 -0.14 36.24 75.16
N PRO A 3 0.52 35.19 74.60
CA PRO A 3 0.57 33.75 74.91
C PRO A 3 2.02 33.20 75.08
N ALA A 4 2.20 31.91 75.38
CA ALA A 4 3.30 31.09 74.83
C ALA A 4 3.10 29.57 74.99
N ARG A 5 2.92 28.90 73.83
CA ARG A 5 3.33 27.55 73.36
C ARG A 5 3.38 26.34 74.32
N ILE A 6 2.79 25.21 73.88
CA ILE A 6 3.48 23.94 73.59
C ILE A 6 2.67 23.09 72.57
N ALA A 7 3.43 22.61 71.59
CA ALA A 7 3.32 21.51 70.61
C ALA A 7 1.98 20.82 70.29
N SER A 8 1.70 20.82 68.99
CA SER A 8 0.80 19.99 68.20
C SER A 8 1.42 18.63 67.83
N CYS A 9 0.65 17.55 67.97
CA CYS A 9 0.69 16.38 67.10
C CYS A 9 -0.65 15.64 67.21
N SER A 10 -1.46 15.71 66.16
CA SER A 10 -2.81 15.14 66.09
C SER A 10 -2.80 13.91 65.19
N VAL A 11 -3.03 12.73 65.76
CA VAL A 11 -3.42 11.52 65.03
C VAL A 11 -4.96 11.52 65.03
N ALA A 12 -5.58 11.76 63.87
CA ALA A 12 -7.01 11.62 63.69
C ALA A 12 -7.30 10.27 63.01
N LEU A 13 -7.80 9.35 63.82
CA LEU A 13 -8.34 8.05 63.44
C LEU A 13 -9.71 8.28 62.74
N TYR A 14 -9.81 8.01 61.44
CA TYR A 14 -11.11 7.94 60.74
C TYR A 14 -11.77 6.61 61.10
N VAL A 15 -12.85 6.68 61.89
CA VAL A 15 -13.72 5.55 62.22
C VAL A 15 -14.71 5.35 61.08
N CYS A 16 -14.71 4.15 60.51
CA CYS A 16 -15.73 3.64 59.57
C CYS A 16 -17.14 3.82 60.13
N CYS A 17 -18.01 4.46 59.36
CA CYS A 17 -19.45 4.37 59.54
C CYS A 17 -19.94 3.09 58.86
N CYS A 18 -20.05 1.99 59.62
CA CYS A 18 -20.90 0.86 59.25
C CYS A 18 -22.34 1.22 59.62
N ILE A 19 -23.10 1.78 58.68
CA ILE A 19 -24.56 1.78 58.77
C ILE A 19 -25.04 0.52 58.03
N GLY A 20 -25.70 -0.37 58.77
CA GLY A 20 -26.36 -1.54 58.21
C GLY A 20 -27.50 -1.11 57.29
N TRP A 21 -27.47 -1.56 56.05
CA TRP A 21 -28.56 -1.37 55.10
C TRP A 21 -29.54 -2.52 55.25
N ALA A 22 -30.70 -2.22 55.82
CA ALA A 22 -31.88 -3.07 55.82
C ALA A 22 -32.91 -2.43 54.88
N ASP A 23 -32.79 -2.74 53.58
CA ASP A 23 -33.85 -2.96 52.59
C ASP A 23 -33.17 -3.06 51.21
N GLY A 24 -33.62 -4.00 50.37
CA GLY A 24 -32.95 -4.42 49.13
C GLY A 24 -32.90 -3.38 48.01
N GLN A 25 -32.25 -2.23 48.25
CA GLN A 25 -31.91 -1.24 47.23
C GLN A 25 -30.42 -1.39 46.89
N GLU A 26 -30.13 -1.58 45.60
CA GLU A 26 -28.76 -1.64 45.08
C GLU A 26 -28.01 -0.33 45.42
N PRO A 27 -26.70 -0.37 45.74
CA PRO A 27 -25.92 0.87 45.84
C PRO A 27 -25.90 1.53 44.46
N ILE A 28 -26.60 2.66 44.34
CA ILE A 28 -26.73 3.44 43.10
C ILE A 28 -25.94 4.74 43.25
N THR A 29 -25.04 4.99 42.31
CA THR A 29 -24.23 6.22 42.23
C THR A 29 -24.71 7.05 41.04
N THR A 30 -24.93 8.35 41.23
CA THR A 30 -25.23 9.28 40.14
C THR A 30 -23.94 9.70 39.46
N GLY A 31 -23.91 9.70 38.12
CA GLY A 31 -22.73 10.09 37.38
C GLY A 31 -22.53 11.60 37.27
N GLU A 32 -21.28 12.01 37.09
CA GLU A 32 -20.87 13.39 36.85
C GLU A 32 -20.94 13.68 35.35
N LYS A 33 -21.78 14.62 34.92
CA LYS A 33 -21.77 15.08 33.53
C LYS A 33 -20.51 15.90 33.26
N LEU A 34 -19.79 15.55 32.20
CA LEU A 34 -18.66 16.34 31.72
C LEU A 34 -19.16 17.67 31.15
N ASP A 35 -18.36 18.73 31.35
CA ASP A 35 -18.65 20.04 30.76
C ASP A 35 -18.44 19.98 29.24
N PRO A 36 -19.47 20.26 28.42
CA PRO A 36 -19.34 20.27 26.96
C PRO A 36 -18.25 21.23 26.43
N SER A 37 -17.84 22.24 27.21
CA SER A 37 -16.73 23.13 26.85
C SER A 37 -15.38 22.40 26.73
N THR A 38 -15.28 21.19 27.28
CA THR A 38 -14.07 20.36 27.27
C THR A 38 -14.00 19.40 26.08
N PHE A 39 -15.05 19.35 25.27
CA PHE A 39 -15.12 18.50 24.08
C PHE A 39 -14.31 19.13 22.94
N GLY A 40 -13.53 18.30 22.25
CA GLY A 40 -12.88 18.67 21.01
C GLY A 40 -13.90 18.94 19.92
N GLN A 41 -13.51 19.76 18.94
CA GLN A 41 -14.34 19.99 17.76
C GLN A 41 -14.67 18.66 17.09
N GLY A 42 -15.95 18.44 16.81
CA GLY A 42 -16.40 17.31 16.01
C GLY A 42 -16.18 17.58 14.53
N VAL A 43 -15.58 16.62 13.82
CA VAL A 43 -15.32 16.68 12.38
C VAL A 43 -15.83 15.40 11.74
N VAL A 44 -16.51 15.51 10.60
CA VAL A 44 -16.78 14.35 9.74
C VAL A 44 -15.75 14.38 8.62
N GLU A 45 -14.89 13.36 8.55
CA GLU A 45 -13.84 13.29 7.54
C GLU A 45 -13.66 11.86 7.00
N THR A 46 -13.30 11.75 5.72
CA THR A 46 -12.83 10.50 5.08
C THR A 46 -11.34 10.27 5.38
N PHE A 47 -10.79 9.16 4.91
CA PHE A 47 -9.37 8.85 5.04
C PHE A 47 -8.51 9.82 4.24
N GLU A 48 -8.88 10.08 2.97
CA GLU A 48 -8.18 11.00 2.07
C GLU A 48 -8.16 12.41 2.65
N GLN A 49 -9.26 12.83 3.29
CA GLN A 49 -9.33 14.12 3.97
C GLN A 49 -8.43 14.18 5.21
N ALA A 50 -8.33 13.10 5.98
CA ALA A 50 -7.43 13.02 7.13
C ALA A 50 -5.95 13.07 6.69
N GLU A 51 -5.62 12.40 5.59
CA GLU A 51 -4.28 12.43 4.98
C GLU A 51 -3.94 13.81 4.42
N ALA A 52 -4.84 14.42 3.65
CA ALA A 52 -4.67 15.79 3.16
C ALA A 52 -4.50 16.79 4.31
N ARG A 53 -5.25 16.64 5.41
CA ARG A 53 -5.09 17.45 6.63
C ARG A 53 -3.70 17.29 7.25
N ALA A 54 -3.15 16.08 7.27
CA ALA A 54 -1.81 15.81 7.79
C ALA A 54 -0.71 16.41 6.89
N GLN A 55 -0.90 16.42 5.57
CA GLN A 55 0.03 17.04 4.63
C GLN A 55 0.12 18.57 4.78
N VAL A 56 -0.98 19.24 5.16
CA VAL A 56 -1.03 20.70 5.32
C VAL A 56 -0.47 21.19 6.67
N ASN A 57 -0.44 20.33 7.70
CA ASN A 57 0.07 20.65 9.03
C ASN A 57 1.24 19.75 9.41
N PRO A 58 2.45 19.97 8.86
CA PRO A 58 3.62 19.20 9.27
C PRO A 58 3.94 19.46 10.74
N VAL A 59 4.21 18.38 11.47
CA VAL A 59 4.72 18.40 12.84
C VAL A 59 6.04 19.20 12.88
N LYS A 60 6.23 19.97 13.96
CA LYS A 60 7.35 20.87 14.31
C LYS A 60 8.63 20.74 13.45
N ALA A 61 8.97 21.83 12.75
CA ALA A 61 10.21 21.97 11.99
C ALA A 61 11.47 21.68 12.84
N LEU A 62 12.22 20.67 12.42
CA LEU A 62 13.55 20.34 12.93
C LEU A 62 14.61 21.24 12.25
N ASN A 63 15.71 21.53 12.95
CA ASN A 63 16.77 22.43 12.48
C ASN A 63 17.39 21.88 11.18
N LYS A 64 17.19 22.61 10.07
CA LYS A 64 17.51 22.19 8.70
C LYS A 64 18.87 22.69 8.21
N HIS A 65 19.55 21.88 7.40
CA HIS A 65 20.44 22.39 6.36
C HIS A 65 19.60 22.60 5.08
N ASP A 66 19.56 23.82 4.55
CA ASP A 66 18.80 24.13 3.33
C ASP A 66 19.46 23.44 2.12
N ARG A 67 18.73 22.53 1.46
CA ARG A 67 19.26 21.66 0.39
C ARG A 67 19.58 22.44 -0.88
N THR A 68 18.91 23.56 -1.17
CA THR A 68 19.18 24.44 -2.35
C THR A 68 19.56 23.70 -3.65
N GLY A 69 18.88 22.59 -3.97
CA GLY A 69 19.14 21.80 -5.19
C GLY A 69 20.42 20.94 -5.20
N LYS A 70 21.06 20.70 -4.05
CA LYS A 70 22.23 19.83 -3.93
C LYS A 70 21.84 18.36 -3.83
N LYS A 71 22.57 17.50 -4.57
CA LYS A 71 22.50 16.04 -4.52
C LYS A 71 23.22 15.47 -3.30
N GLY A 72 22.87 14.24 -2.93
CA GLY A 72 23.45 13.46 -1.85
C GLY A 72 24.97 13.34 -1.97
N GLN A 73 25.66 13.49 -0.85
CA GLN A 73 27.12 13.42 -0.78
C GLN A 73 27.56 12.57 0.40
N TRP A 74 28.51 11.68 0.17
CA TRP A 74 29.23 10.93 1.19
C TRP A 74 30.26 11.82 1.88
N VAL A 75 30.06 12.12 3.16
CA VAL A 75 30.94 13.04 3.90
C VAL A 75 31.24 12.45 5.27
N VAL A 76 32.49 12.58 5.72
CA VAL A 76 32.82 12.37 7.14
C VAL A 76 32.42 13.64 7.90
N PRO A 77 31.46 13.57 8.83
CA PRO A 77 30.88 14.75 9.44
C PRO A 77 31.90 15.53 10.30
N SER A 78 31.67 16.83 10.49
CA SER A 78 32.50 17.65 11.40
C SER A 78 32.41 17.13 12.85
N ASP A 79 33.44 17.36 13.67
CA ASP A 79 33.45 17.05 15.11
C ASP A 79 32.32 17.71 15.95
N ARG A 80 31.55 18.62 15.34
CA ARG A 80 30.42 19.32 15.98
C ARG A 80 29.04 18.75 15.62
N ALA A 81 28.99 17.81 14.67
CA ALA A 81 27.73 17.21 14.22
C ALA A 81 27.26 16.12 15.20
N THR A 82 25.97 15.77 15.16
CA THR A 82 25.44 14.61 15.89
C THR A 82 25.48 13.39 14.98
N TYR A 83 26.23 12.37 15.38
CA TYR A 83 26.42 11.11 14.67
C TYR A 83 26.76 10.02 15.68
N TYR A 84 26.59 8.75 15.28
CA TYR A 84 26.76 7.61 16.15
C TYR A 84 27.59 6.56 15.40
N PRO A 85 28.91 6.56 15.53
CA PRO A 85 29.74 5.56 14.87
C PRO A 85 29.60 4.21 15.58
N ALA A 86 29.67 3.12 14.81
CA ALA A 86 29.62 1.74 15.27
C ALA A 86 30.96 1.30 15.89
N SER A 87 32.06 1.80 15.33
CA SER A 87 33.40 1.63 15.86
C SER A 87 34.14 2.98 15.86
N GLY A 88 35.16 3.12 16.71
CA GLY A 88 35.95 4.35 16.78
C GLY A 88 35.18 5.64 17.14
N ASP A 89 35.59 6.76 16.54
CA ASP A 89 35.09 8.12 16.76
C ASP A 89 34.44 8.73 15.50
N ARG A 90 34.42 8.03 14.34
CA ARG A 90 34.00 8.57 13.04
C ARG A 90 33.14 7.60 12.23
N ASN A 91 32.32 8.15 11.34
CA ASN A 91 31.53 7.41 10.36
C ASN A 91 31.38 8.24 9.07
N VAL A 92 30.74 7.69 8.04
CA VAL A 92 30.36 8.44 6.84
C VAL A 92 28.84 8.68 6.82
N VAL A 93 28.40 9.83 6.31
CA VAL A 93 26.97 10.20 6.27
C VAL A 93 26.51 10.59 4.88
N ASN A 94 25.23 10.35 4.61
CA ASN A 94 24.52 10.97 3.49
C ASN A 94 24.15 12.42 3.88
N LYS A 95 24.98 13.38 3.47
CA LYS A 95 24.90 14.78 3.94
C LYS A 95 23.62 15.52 3.51
N TRP A 96 23.13 15.26 2.30
CA TRP A 96 22.00 15.99 1.70
C TRP A 96 20.72 15.16 1.59
N GLY A 97 20.78 13.88 1.96
CA GLY A 97 19.61 13.03 2.19
C GLY A 97 18.98 12.45 0.92
N ASP A 98 19.73 12.27 -0.17
CA ASP A 98 19.16 11.59 -1.35
C ASP A 98 18.80 10.15 -1.02
N THR A 99 17.70 9.66 -1.60
CA THR A 99 17.14 8.33 -1.34
C THR A 99 17.90 7.20 -2.04
N SER A 100 18.90 7.52 -2.84
CA SER A 100 19.78 6.56 -3.49
C SER A 100 21.21 7.07 -3.49
N MET A 101 22.06 6.42 -2.71
CA MET A 101 23.51 6.68 -2.67
C MET A 101 24.24 5.41 -3.04
N SER A 102 25.38 5.49 -3.73
CA SER A 102 26.05 4.28 -4.21
C SER A 102 27.57 4.31 -4.06
N ILE A 103 28.16 3.12 -4.03
CA ILE A 103 29.59 2.88 -3.90
C ILE A 103 29.94 1.75 -4.87
N SER A 104 30.85 2.03 -5.80
CA SER A 104 31.32 1.07 -6.80
C SER A 104 32.68 0.49 -6.42
N PHE A 105 32.84 -0.80 -6.67
CA PHE A 105 34.08 -1.56 -6.49
C PHE A 105 34.84 -1.59 -7.83
N PRO A 106 36.20 -1.55 -7.81
CA PRO A 106 37.00 -1.61 -9.02
C PRO A 106 36.98 -3.00 -9.69
N GLU A 107 36.66 -4.04 -8.91
CA GLU A 107 36.65 -5.44 -9.31
C GLU A 107 35.49 -6.18 -8.62
N PRO A 108 35.06 -7.36 -9.11
CA PRO A 108 33.93 -8.09 -8.55
C PRO A 108 34.20 -8.50 -7.11
N THR A 109 33.25 -8.21 -6.23
CA THR A 109 33.44 -8.18 -4.79
C THR A 109 32.29 -8.91 -4.09
N ASP A 110 32.61 -9.66 -3.04
CA ASP A 110 31.62 -10.10 -2.07
C ASP A 110 31.42 -8.97 -1.06
N PHE A 111 30.22 -8.40 -1.01
CA PHE A 111 29.87 -7.36 -0.05
C PHE A 111 29.10 -7.99 1.13
N LEU A 112 29.68 -7.91 2.33
CA LEU A 112 29.14 -8.58 3.51
C LEU A 112 28.06 -7.73 4.19
N GLY A 113 28.23 -6.41 4.21
CA GLY A 113 27.31 -5.47 4.85
C GLY A 113 28.01 -4.25 5.42
N ALA A 114 27.26 -3.43 6.15
CA ALA A 114 27.78 -2.29 6.90
C ALA A 114 26.91 -2.00 8.13
N ASN A 115 27.44 -1.29 9.12
CA ASN A 115 26.65 -0.72 10.21
C ASN A 115 25.96 0.57 9.76
N PHE A 116 24.66 0.70 10.02
CA PHE A 116 23.90 1.91 9.73
C PHE A 116 23.31 2.53 10.99
N THR A 117 23.23 3.86 11.02
CA THR A 117 22.67 4.64 12.13
C THR A 117 21.88 5.84 11.64
N GLY A 118 21.05 6.40 12.51
CA GLY A 118 20.45 7.71 12.30
C GLY A 118 21.50 8.82 12.22
N HIS A 119 21.33 9.74 11.28
CA HIS A 119 22.13 10.96 11.19
C HIS A 119 21.21 12.19 11.30
N ALA A 120 21.69 13.25 11.98
CA ALA A 120 20.91 14.42 12.41
C ALA A 120 19.96 14.17 13.60
N GLY A 121 18.93 15.01 13.78
CA GLY A 121 17.98 14.90 14.88
C GLY A 121 16.93 13.80 14.66
N GLU A 122 16.46 13.20 15.76
CA GLU A 122 15.37 12.22 15.78
C GLU A 122 14.13 12.76 15.04
N GLY A 123 13.64 12.00 14.06
CA GLY A 123 12.52 12.41 13.17
C GLY A 123 12.94 12.96 11.79
N VAL A 124 14.24 13.03 11.48
CA VAL A 124 14.74 13.44 10.14
C VAL A 124 15.47 12.31 9.40
N TRP A 125 15.95 11.28 10.09
CA TRP A 125 16.65 10.16 9.43
C TRP A 125 15.70 9.24 8.67
N ALA A 126 16.23 8.55 7.65
CA ALA A 126 15.49 7.61 6.82
C ALA A 126 14.80 6.53 7.68
N PRO A 127 13.49 6.30 7.52
CA PRO A 127 12.78 5.29 8.31
C PRO A 127 13.13 3.87 7.89
N GLY A 128 13.72 3.68 6.71
CA GLY A 128 14.16 2.39 6.21
C GLY A 128 15.32 2.53 5.23
N LEU A 129 16.26 1.58 5.28
CA LEU A 129 17.34 1.43 4.30
C LEU A 129 17.32 0.03 3.69
N GLN A 130 17.60 -0.10 2.41
CA GLN A 130 17.85 -1.37 1.74
C GLN A 130 19.16 -1.27 0.97
N LEU A 131 19.95 -2.33 0.98
CA LEU A 131 21.14 -2.44 0.14
C LEU A 131 20.75 -3.16 -1.14
N ILE A 132 21.22 -2.65 -2.27
CA ILE A 132 21.03 -3.27 -3.57
C ILE A 132 22.42 -3.48 -4.16
N GLY A 133 22.78 -4.74 -4.36
CA GLY A 133 23.98 -5.16 -5.05
C GLY A 133 23.75 -5.15 -6.54
N TYR A 134 24.65 -4.53 -7.28
CA TYR A 134 24.64 -4.44 -8.73
C TYR A 134 25.83 -5.21 -9.29
N ARG A 135 25.61 -5.74 -10.49
CA ARG A 135 26.63 -6.31 -11.35
C ARG A 135 26.40 -5.78 -12.76
N ASN A 136 27.41 -5.10 -13.32
CA ASN A 136 27.35 -4.48 -14.65
C ASN A 136 26.13 -3.55 -14.83
N GLY A 137 25.74 -2.84 -13.76
CA GLY A 137 24.62 -1.90 -13.77
C GLY A 137 23.23 -2.53 -13.59
N LEU A 138 23.10 -3.85 -13.48
CA LEU A 138 21.85 -4.54 -13.16
C LEU A 138 21.81 -4.91 -11.67
N PRO A 139 20.66 -4.76 -10.97
CA PRO A 139 20.51 -5.26 -9.61
C PRO A 139 20.53 -6.79 -9.63
N VAL A 140 21.44 -7.40 -8.86
CA VAL A 140 21.62 -8.86 -8.77
C VAL A 140 21.38 -9.42 -7.37
N ALA A 141 21.33 -8.55 -6.37
CA ALA A 141 21.03 -8.93 -5.00
C ALA A 141 20.41 -7.76 -4.26
N GLU A 142 19.53 -8.06 -3.31
CA GLU A 142 18.97 -7.07 -2.40
C GLU A 142 19.07 -7.58 -0.98
N SER A 143 19.32 -6.68 -0.04
CA SER A 143 19.23 -7.01 1.38
C SER A 143 17.77 -6.91 1.80
N GLU A 144 17.49 -7.48 2.97
CA GLU A 144 16.32 -7.08 3.73
C GLU A 144 16.36 -5.57 4.01
N TRP A 145 15.18 -4.98 4.22
CA TRP A 145 15.09 -3.60 4.66
C TRP A 145 15.43 -3.47 6.16
N LEU A 146 16.31 -2.53 6.49
CA LEU A 146 16.59 -2.06 7.83
C LEU A 146 15.65 -0.90 8.20
N TRP A 147 14.57 -1.21 8.91
CA TRP A 147 13.54 -0.23 9.34
C TRP A 147 13.78 0.38 10.72
N THR A 148 14.81 -0.06 11.43
CA THR A 148 15.07 0.28 12.84
C THR A 148 16.19 1.31 13.01
N LEU A 149 16.41 2.18 12.01
CA LEU A 149 17.45 3.19 12.07
C LEU A 149 17.31 4.04 13.34
N SER A 150 18.37 4.06 14.15
CA SER A 150 18.36 4.72 15.45
C SER A 150 19.73 5.31 15.75
N THR A 151 19.87 5.96 16.90
CA THR A 151 21.15 6.45 17.40
C THR A 151 22.13 5.32 17.80
N LYS A 152 21.70 4.06 17.71
CA LYS A 152 22.56 2.89 17.90
C LYS A 152 22.83 2.28 16.54
N PRO A 153 24.09 2.16 16.12
CA PRO A 153 24.44 1.52 14.86
C PRO A 153 23.99 0.06 14.82
N GLN A 154 23.52 -0.36 13.65
CA GLN A 154 23.01 -1.71 13.42
C GLN A 154 23.61 -2.29 12.15
N TRP A 155 24.10 -3.53 12.26
CA TRP A 155 24.65 -4.26 11.14
C TRP A 155 23.56 -4.66 10.16
N LEU A 156 23.60 -4.13 8.94
CA LEU A 156 22.78 -4.60 7.83
C LEU A 156 23.59 -5.58 7.00
N ALA A 157 23.33 -6.87 7.22
CA ALA A 157 23.95 -7.94 6.45
C ALA A 157 23.41 -7.94 5.02
N ALA A 158 24.31 -7.93 4.05
CA ALA A 158 24.01 -8.04 2.63
C ALA A 158 24.41 -9.43 2.09
N ASN A 159 25.61 -9.90 2.43
CA ASN A 159 26.22 -11.12 1.89
C ASN A 159 26.13 -11.26 0.36
N PHE A 160 26.11 -10.14 -0.36
CA PHE A 160 26.06 -10.15 -1.82
C PHE A 160 27.35 -10.75 -2.36
N GLN A 161 27.24 -11.65 -3.31
CA GLN A 161 28.38 -12.27 -3.95
C GLN A 161 28.54 -11.64 -5.34
N ASN A 162 29.79 -11.46 -5.78
CA ASN A 162 30.09 -11.04 -7.16
C ASN A 162 29.44 -9.71 -7.60
N VAL A 163 29.40 -8.70 -6.72
CA VAL A 163 28.88 -7.36 -7.05
C VAL A 163 30.01 -6.42 -7.44
N ASP A 164 29.76 -5.49 -8.36
CA ASP A 164 30.68 -4.38 -8.68
C ASP A 164 30.19 -3.02 -8.18
N ARG A 165 28.97 -2.96 -7.65
CA ARG A 165 28.43 -1.74 -7.04
C ARG A 165 27.39 -2.08 -5.99
N VAL A 166 27.31 -1.27 -4.95
CA VAL A 166 26.25 -1.35 -3.94
C VAL A 166 25.57 0.02 -3.83
N ALA A 167 24.24 0.02 -3.91
CA ALA A 167 23.43 1.19 -3.60
C ALA A 167 22.75 1.02 -2.24
N VAL A 168 22.68 2.11 -1.49
CA VAL A 168 21.81 2.25 -0.33
C VAL A 168 20.55 2.99 -0.80
N LYS A 169 19.44 2.28 -0.82
CA LYS A 169 18.11 2.83 -1.07
C LYS A 169 17.49 3.22 0.26
N ALA A 170 17.11 4.48 0.42
CA ALA A 170 16.54 5.03 1.64
C ALA A 170 15.10 5.46 1.45
N CYS A 171 14.26 5.22 2.45
CA CYS A 171 12.91 5.78 2.48
C CYS A 171 12.95 7.28 2.76
N VAL A 172 11.96 7.99 2.21
CA VAL A 172 11.74 9.41 2.46
C VAL A 172 11.34 9.60 3.93
N ALA A 173 12.08 10.46 4.62
CA ALA A 173 11.79 10.90 5.98
C ALA A 173 11.12 12.29 5.98
N TYR A 174 11.63 13.23 5.18
CA TYR A 174 11.15 14.62 5.15
C TYR A 174 11.53 15.32 3.83
N ASP A 175 10.57 16.01 3.20
CA ASP A 175 10.79 16.79 1.95
C ASP A 175 11.50 15.98 0.84
N GLY A 176 11.09 14.72 0.72
CA GLY A 176 11.66 13.79 -0.25
C GLY A 176 13.03 13.21 0.11
N ALA A 177 13.63 13.60 1.24
CA ALA A 177 14.96 13.17 1.65
C ALA A 177 14.93 12.15 2.80
N GLY A 178 15.96 11.29 2.85
CA GLY A 178 16.22 10.33 3.92
C GLY A 178 17.70 10.35 4.33
N TRP A 179 17.99 10.82 5.55
CA TRP A 179 19.36 10.92 6.07
C TRP A 179 19.77 9.68 6.86
N TYR A 180 21.02 9.27 6.76
CA TYR A 180 21.58 8.16 7.54
C TYR A 180 23.11 8.27 7.64
N GLY A 181 23.67 7.59 8.63
CA GLY A 181 25.10 7.34 8.77
C GLY A 181 25.42 5.87 8.50
N MET A 182 26.63 5.61 8.02
CA MET A 182 27.17 4.29 7.72
C MET A 182 28.58 4.17 8.29
N ASP A 183 28.89 3.00 8.85
CA ASP A 183 30.16 2.69 9.47
C ASP A 183 30.50 1.20 9.27
N ASP A 184 31.75 0.79 9.52
CA ASP A 184 32.24 -0.58 9.36
C ASP A 184 31.86 -1.24 8.01
N PHE A 185 32.09 -0.56 6.88
CA PHE A 185 31.71 -1.08 5.55
C PHE A 185 32.59 -2.27 5.16
N ALA A 186 32.03 -3.49 5.14
CA ALA A 186 32.81 -4.73 5.00
C ALA A 186 32.61 -5.45 3.68
N PHE A 187 33.72 -5.79 3.02
CA PHE A 187 33.75 -6.45 1.72
C PHE A 187 35.04 -7.24 1.51
N ARG A 188 35.07 -8.09 0.49
CA ARG A 188 36.27 -8.83 0.06
C ARG A 188 36.23 -9.17 -1.44
N PRO A 189 37.36 -9.42 -2.11
CA PRO A 189 37.37 -9.88 -3.51
C PRO A 189 36.59 -11.19 -3.72
N HIS A 190 35.91 -11.35 -4.86
CA HIS A 190 35.08 -12.52 -5.20
C HIS A 190 35.86 -13.77 -5.68
N ASP A 191 37.04 -14.06 -5.15
CA ASP A 191 37.89 -15.18 -5.61
C ASP A 191 37.74 -16.42 -4.70
N GLU A 192 37.66 -17.64 -5.26
CA GLU A 192 37.41 -18.90 -4.51
C GLU A 192 38.51 -19.25 -3.46
N GLU A 193 39.64 -18.53 -3.46
CA GLU A 193 40.77 -18.71 -2.53
C GLU A 193 41.11 -17.46 -1.67
N ALA A 194 40.35 -16.36 -1.74
CA ALA A 194 40.68 -15.12 -1.02
C ALA A 194 40.16 -15.09 0.44
N GLU A 195 41.07 -15.08 1.42
CA GLU A 195 40.74 -14.97 2.87
C GLU A 195 40.70 -13.54 3.43
N GLU A 196 41.06 -12.50 2.65
CA GLU A 196 41.29 -11.16 3.20
C GLU A 196 40.01 -10.29 3.20
N LEU A 197 39.39 -10.17 4.39
CA LEU A 197 38.26 -9.29 4.66
C LEU A 197 38.74 -7.83 4.85
N THR A 198 38.18 -6.90 4.09
CA THR A 198 38.38 -5.46 4.27
C THR A 198 37.20 -4.87 5.03
N ILE A 199 37.46 -4.06 6.06
CA ILE A 199 36.45 -3.30 6.81
C ILE A 199 36.90 -1.84 6.83
N LEU A 200 36.05 -0.93 6.34
CA LEU A 200 36.31 0.51 6.41
C LEU A 200 35.63 1.09 7.66
N ASP A 201 36.43 1.58 8.59
CA ASP A 201 36.04 2.19 9.87
C ASP A 201 36.13 3.73 9.87
N PHE A 202 36.60 4.33 8.77
CA PHE A 202 36.67 5.78 8.51
C PHE A 202 37.51 6.62 9.50
N GLU A 203 38.24 6.00 10.42
CA GLU A 203 39.00 6.69 11.46
C GLU A 203 40.19 7.50 10.92
N ASP A 204 40.76 7.02 9.80
CA ASP A 204 41.88 7.64 9.11
C ASP A 204 41.49 8.83 8.22
N VAL A 205 40.19 9.13 8.11
CA VAL A 205 39.67 10.23 7.29
C VAL A 205 39.41 11.47 8.15
N LEU A 206 40.01 12.62 7.78
CA LEU A 206 39.84 13.87 8.53
C LEU A 206 38.35 14.32 8.57
N PRO A 207 37.90 15.00 9.64
CA PRO A 207 36.56 15.59 9.70
C PRO A 207 36.33 16.57 8.54
N ASP A 208 35.07 16.71 8.11
CA ASP A 208 34.65 17.54 6.97
C ASP A 208 35.19 17.09 5.59
N THR A 209 35.73 15.87 5.49
CA THR A 209 36.19 15.33 4.20
C THR A 209 35.01 14.83 3.36
N ASN A 210 34.91 15.30 2.13
CA ASN A 210 33.98 14.77 1.13
C ASN A 210 34.59 13.56 0.43
N LEU A 211 33.94 12.41 0.56
CA LEU A 211 34.33 11.16 -0.09
C LEU A 211 33.68 11.01 -1.47
N THR A 212 32.61 11.75 -1.77
CA THR A 212 31.94 11.72 -3.09
C THR A 212 32.92 12.02 -4.23
N ALA A 213 32.88 11.20 -5.28
CA ALA A 213 33.80 11.17 -6.41
C ALA A 213 35.29 11.01 -6.03
N SER A 214 35.58 10.55 -4.81
CA SER A 214 36.93 10.16 -4.39
C SER A 214 37.20 8.69 -4.72
N GLY A 215 38.49 8.32 -4.67
CA GLY A 215 38.97 6.93 -4.75
C GLY A 215 39.31 6.34 -3.38
N TYR A 216 38.66 6.79 -2.30
CA TYR A 216 39.00 6.35 -0.94
C TYR A 216 38.85 4.83 -0.80
N ALA A 217 39.87 4.19 -0.21
CA ALA A 217 40.02 2.75 -0.14
C ALA A 217 39.96 2.01 -1.49
N GLY A 218 40.24 2.69 -2.60
CA GLY A 218 40.13 2.12 -3.95
C GLY A 218 38.69 1.99 -4.47
N LEU A 219 37.70 2.50 -3.72
CA LEU A 219 36.28 2.49 -4.09
C LEU A 219 35.89 3.81 -4.76
N PHE A 220 34.91 3.76 -5.65
CA PHE A 220 34.31 4.95 -6.25
C PHE A 220 33.01 5.30 -5.52
N TRP A 221 33.05 6.39 -4.74
CA TRP A 221 31.91 6.86 -3.95
C TRP A 221 31.04 7.78 -4.80
N GLU A 222 29.82 7.37 -5.15
CA GLU A 222 29.00 8.08 -6.13
C GLU A 222 28.21 9.24 -5.52
N GLU A 223 27.88 10.23 -6.34
CA GLU A 223 26.93 11.28 -5.99
C GLU A 223 25.50 10.72 -5.99
N GLY A 224 24.63 11.25 -5.11
CA GLY A 224 23.24 10.82 -5.01
C GLY A 224 22.46 10.99 -6.32
N SER A 225 21.56 10.04 -6.59
CA SER A 225 20.85 9.92 -7.88
C SER A 225 19.33 9.74 -7.77
N GLY A 226 18.75 9.82 -6.57
CA GLY A 226 17.30 9.60 -6.38
C GLY A 226 16.43 10.71 -6.97
N GLU A 227 15.32 10.36 -7.62
CA GLU A 227 14.25 11.29 -8.01
C GLU A 227 13.18 11.42 -6.90
N PHE A 228 12.48 12.57 -6.90
CA PHE A 228 11.44 12.91 -5.94
C PHE A 228 10.06 12.61 -6.53
N ASP A 229 9.45 11.47 -6.22
CA ASP A 229 8.03 11.27 -6.50
C ASP A 229 7.29 10.29 -5.59
N ALA A 230 5.98 10.49 -5.52
CA ALA A 230 5.01 9.91 -4.60
C ALA A 230 4.73 8.41 -4.84
N ILE A 231 4.51 7.71 -3.71
CA ILE A 231 3.94 6.36 -3.48
C ILE A 231 3.64 5.49 -4.72
N GLY A 232 4.31 4.32 -4.81
CA GLY A 232 3.93 3.19 -5.66
C GLY A 232 4.00 1.86 -4.90
N ALA A 233 2.94 1.07 -4.99
CA ALA A 233 2.73 -0.21 -4.30
C ALA A 233 3.77 -1.30 -4.67
N MET A 234 4.02 -2.26 -3.76
CA MET A 234 4.74 -3.50 -4.06
C MET A 234 3.87 -4.73 -3.75
N PRO A 235 3.71 -5.69 -4.69
CA PRO A 235 2.97 -6.93 -4.50
C PRO A 235 3.83 -8.04 -3.83
N PRO A 236 3.20 -9.13 -3.34
CA PRO A 236 3.84 -10.14 -2.48
C PRO A 236 4.52 -11.27 -3.28
N PRO A 237 5.59 -11.89 -2.74
CA PRO A 237 6.04 -13.22 -3.19
C PRO A 237 5.54 -14.35 -2.28
N GLN A 238 5.05 -15.42 -2.92
CA GLN A 238 4.57 -16.68 -2.33
C GLN A 238 5.69 -17.64 -1.87
N SER A 239 5.26 -18.67 -1.13
CA SER A 239 5.99 -19.65 -0.33
C SER A 239 6.83 -20.70 -1.07
N ILE A 240 7.84 -21.27 -0.39
CA ILE A 240 8.40 -22.60 -0.71
C ILE A 240 8.55 -23.47 0.57
N ASP A 241 8.06 -24.69 0.44
CA ASP A 241 8.03 -25.86 1.33
C ASP A 241 9.41 -26.40 1.75
N ARG A 242 9.50 -27.00 2.96
CA ARG A 242 10.14 -28.32 3.18
C ARG A 242 9.88 -28.90 4.59
N SER A 243 9.16 -30.02 4.57
CA SER A 243 9.00 -31.12 5.53
C SER A 243 10.25 -31.62 6.29
N HIS A 244 10.11 -32.03 7.57
CA HIS A 244 10.37 -33.40 8.10
C HIS A 244 10.26 -33.54 9.65
N GLU A 245 9.36 -34.45 10.06
CA GLU A 245 9.44 -35.50 11.12
C GLU A 245 9.46 -35.24 12.64
N GLU A 246 8.59 -36.01 13.33
CA GLU A 246 8.26 -36.12 14.77
C GLU A 246 9.08 -37.23 15.54
N PRO A 247 8.62 -37.82 16.68
CA PRO A 247 8.39 -37.31 18.06
C PRO A 247 9.09 -38.19 19.16
N VAL A 248 9.02 -37.81 20.45
CA VAL A 248 9.15 -38.77 21.59
C VAL A 248 8.28 -38.37 22.81
N GLU A 249 7.46 -39.31 23.29
CA GLU A 249 6.62 -39.28 24.50
C GLU A 249 7.40 -39.55 25.81
N ASP A 250 6.92 -39.09 26.98
CA ASP A 250 6.51 -39.95 28.13
C ASP A 250 5.94 -39.15 29.35
N GLY A 251 4.73 -39.52 29.80
CA GLY A 251 4.47 -39.98 31.18
C GLY A 251 4.25 -39.05 32.40
N ALA A 252 2.96 -38.85 32.76
CA ALA A 252 2.33 -39.00 34.11
C ALA A 252 1.95 -37.78 35.02
N SER A 253 0.64 -37.43 34.96
CA SER A 253 -0.42 -37.17 36.00
C SER A 253 -0.11 -36.54 37.39
N ALA A 254 -0.96 -35.73 38.06
CA ALA A 254 -2.26 -35.11 37.78
C ALA A 254 -2.62 -34.08 38.90
N GLY A 255 -3.39 -33.05 38.53
CA GLY A 255 -4.07 -32.12 39.42
C GLY A 255 -5.10 -31.28 38.65
N GLY A 256 -6.28 -31.84 38.39
CA GLY A 256 -7.49 -31.11 37.98
C GLY A 256 -7.41 -30.22 36.74
N VAL A 257 -6.83 -30.73 35.65
CA VAL A 257 -6.88 -30.12 34.31
C VAL A 257 -8.27 -30.38 33.70
N ARG A 258 -8.99 -29.33 33.32
CA ARG A 258 -10.24 -29.40 32.54
C ARG A 258 -10.04 -28.63 31.24
N GLY A 259 -9.72 -29.36 30.18
CA GLY A 259 -9.48 -28.87 28.84
C GLY A 259 -9.23 -30.10 27.95
N GLY A 260 -9.96 -30.20 26.84
CA GLY A 260 -9.83 -31.30 25.87
C GLY A 260 -11.05 -32.20 25.69
N SER A 261 -12.20 -31.88 26.31
CA SER A 261 -13.47 -32.59 26.08
C SER A 261 -14.57 -31.72 25.49
N GLY A 262 -14.27 -30.46 25.15
CA GLY A 262 -15.16 -29.61 24.37
C GLY A 262 -14.99 -29.82 22.86
N THR A 263 -15.96 -29.32 22.09
CA THR A 263 -15.98 -29.39 20.64
C THR A 263 -15.40 -28.09 20.06
N ALA A 264 -14.33 -28.18 19.26
CA ALA A 264 -13.71 -27.02 18.63
C ALA A 264 -14.53 -26.55 17.42
N PRO A 265 -14.61 -25.23 17.15
CA PRO A 265 -15.10 -24.73 15.87
C PRO A 265 -14.14 -25.09 14.72
N VAL A 266 -14.62 -25.02 13.48
CA VAL A 266 -13.83 -25.25 12.28
C VAL A 266 -13.27 -23.92 11.76
N ILE A 267 -12.03 -23.92 11.26
CA ILE A 267 -11.45 -22.78 10.55
C ILE A 267 -12.17 -22.65 9.21
N VAL A 268 -12.90 -21.55 9.01
CA VAL A 268 -13.58 -21.26 7.74
C VAL A 268 -12.79 -20.28 6.87
N ARG A 269 -11.83 -19.56 7.45
CA ARG A 269 -10.92 -18.67 6.72
C ARG A 269 -9.77 -18.19 7.59
N THR A 270 -8.67 -17.82 6.96
CA THR A 270 -7.55 -17.19 7.64
C THR A 270 -6.76 -16.27 6.73
N TYR A 271 -6.26 -15.17 7.27
CA TYR A 271 -5.44 -14.22 6.54
C TYR A 271 -4.54 -13.42 7.49
N ARG A 272 -3.45 -12.88 6.95
CA ARG A 272 -2.48 -12.05 7.69
C ARG A 272 -3.10 -10.69 8.03
N GLY A 273 -2.90 -10.23 9.25
CA GLY A 273 -3.25 -8.87 9.67
C GLY A 273 -2.10 -7.88 9.49
N ILE A 274 -2.03 -6.89 10.38
CA ILE A 274 -0.96 -5.88 10.42
C ILE A 274 0.35 -6.49 10.90
N PHE A 275 1.49 -6.05 10.34
CA PHE A 275 2.82 -6.43 10.82
C PHE A 275 3.72 -5.23 11.17
N TYR A 276 4.78 -5.49 11.92
CA TYR A 276 5.77 -4.47 12.30
C TYR A 276 6.40 -3.78 11.08
N GLY A 277 6.32 -2.45 11.05
CA GLY A 277 6.77 -1.55 9.98
C GLY A 277 5.65 -1.13 9.03
N GLU A 278 4.54 -1.86 9.00
CA GLU A 278 3.43 -1.58 8.10
C GLU A 278 2.60 -0.37 8.55
N GLY A 279 2.28 0.55 7.63
CA GLY A 279 1.56 1.79 7.97
C GLY A 279 2.32 2.68 8.97
N SER A 280 3.64 2.56 9.02
CA SER A 280 4.53 3.16 10.05
C SER A 280 4.32 2.61 11.47
N SER A 281 3.76 1.40 11.61
CA SER A 281 3.64 0.72 12.91
C SER A 281 5.00 0.24 13.41
N ALA A 282 5.67 1.03 14.25
CA ALA A 282 6.92 0.63 14.90
C ALA A 282 6.76 0.38 16.42
N SER A 283 5.52 0.39 16.90
CA SER A 283 5.21 0.24 18.33
C SER A 283 5.53 -1.16 18.83
N PHE A 284 6.09 -1.25 20.02
CA PHE A 284 6.13 -2.47 20.81
C PHE A 284 5.70 -2.12 22.24
N PRO A 285 4.63 -2.74 22.77
CA PRO A 285 3.78 -3.74 22.12
C PRO A 285 2.88 -3.20 20.97
N PRO A 286 2.37 -4.09 20.08
CA PRO A 286 1.38 -3.75 19.05
C PRO A 286 -0.01 -3.48 19.59
N ASP A 287 -0.40 -4.06 20.72
CA ASP A 287 -1.74 -3.92 21.29
C ASP A 287 -2.86 -4.33 20.33
N THR A 288 -2.86 -5.62 19.99
CA THR A 288 -3.67 -6.23 18.94
C THR A 288 -5.17 -6.20 19.25
N HIS A 289 -5.98 -5.54 18.41
CA HIS A 289 -7.43 -5.55 18.53
C HIS A 289 -8.12 -5.60 17.16
N GLY A 290 -9.26 -6.26 17.06
CA GLY A 290 -10.01 -6.33 15.80
C GLY A 290 -11.50 -6.57 16.01
N ALA A 291 -12.27 -6.31 14.96
CA ALA A 291 -13.70 -6.58 14.90
C ALA A 291 -14.16 -6.92 13.48
N VAL A 292 -15.03 -7.93 13.38
CA VAL A 292 -15.74 -8.26 12.14
C VAL A 292 -17.06 -7.48 12.05
N GLY A 293 -17.37 -6.97 10.85
CA GLY A 293 -18.62 -6.32 10.49
C GLY A 293 -19.37 -7.09 9.40
N THR A 294 -20.27 -6.41 8.68
CA THR A 294 -21.11 -7.06 7.66
C THR A 294 -20.34 -7.57 6.45
N SER A 295 -19.28 -6.88 6.03
CA SER A 295 -18.46 -7.24 4.85
C SER A 295 -16.95 -7.09 5.06
N HIS A 296 -16.53 -6.57 6.21
CA HIS A 296 -15.13 -6.24 6.47
C HIS A 296 -14.67 -6.77 7.82
N PHE A 297 -13.37 -7.07 7.90
CA PHE A 297 -12.67 -7.22 9.17
C PHE A 297 -11.78 -6.00 9.37
N CYS A 298 -11.91 -5.34 10.50
CA CYS A 298 -11.11 -4.18 10.84
C CYS A 298 -10.16 -4.51 11.98
N GLU A 299 -8.95 -3.99 11.91
CA GLU A 299 -7.90 -4.23 12.89
C GLU A 299 -7.25 -2.91 13.29
N VAL A 300 -6.95 -2.76 14.58
CA VAL A 300 -6.10 -1.70 15.12
C VAL A 300 -4.96 -2.34 15.91
N VAL A 301 -3.76 -1.82 15.69
CA VAL A 301 -2.56 -2.09 16.51
C VAL A 301 -1.97 -0.74 16.85
N ASN A 302 -1.81 -0.41 18.12
CA ASN A 302 -1.29 0.83 18.73
C ASN A 302 -1.36 2.13 17.88
N THR A 303 -0.61 2.20 16.78
CA THR A 303 -0.49 3.36 15.88
C THR A 303 -1.12 3.21 14.49
N VAL A 304 -1.74 2.08 14.13
CA VAL A 304 -2.27 1.80 12.79
C VAL A 304 -3.69 1.24 12.85
N TYR A 305 -4.50 1.66 11.88
CA TYR A 305 -5.83 1.14 11.59
C TYR A 305 -5.86 0.53 10.18
N ARG A 306 -6.38 -0.69 10.06
CA ARG A 306 -6.55 -1.44 8.82
C ARG A 306 -7.97 -1.90 8.61
N VAL A 307 -8.37 -1.85 7.34
CA VAL A 307 -9.62 -2.42 6.82
C VAL A 307 -9.27 -3.55 5.85
N LEU A 308 -9.84 -4.73 6.10
CA LEU A 308 -9.74 -5.91 5.24
C LEU A 308 -11.12 -6.29 4.72
N ASN A 309 -11.19 -6.80 3.50
CA ASN A 309 -12.35 -7.57 3.04
C ASN A 309 -12.43 -8.85 3.87
N LYS A 310 -13.56 -9.14 4.53
CA LYS A 310 -13.67 -10.30 5.43
C LYS A 310 -13.70 -11.65 4.72
N THR A 311 -14.03 -11.66 3.42
CA THR A 311 -14.09 -12.86 2.59
C THR A 311 -12.73 -13.19 2.04
N THR A 312 -12.11 -12.26 1.32
CA THR A 312 -10.84 -12.51 0.63
C THR A 312 -9.61 -12.24 1.49
N GLY A 313 -9.75 -11.50 2.60
CA GLY A 313 -8.61 -11.03 3.39
C GLY A 313 -7.82 -9.90 2.71
N ALA A 314 -8.25 -9.42 1.54
CA ALA A 314 -7.58 -8.34 0.81
C ALA A 314 -7.62 -7.02 1.61
N THR A 315 -6.50 -6.31 1.63
CA THR A 315 -6.43 -4.97 2.23
C THR A 315 -7.23 -3.98 1.41
N VAL A 316 -8.21 -3.36 2.04
CA VAL A 316 -9.01 -2.26 1.46
C VAL A 316 -8.37 -0.92 1.78
N GLN A 317 -7.93 -0.72 3.03
CA GLN A 317 -7.35 0.55 3.48
C GLN A 317 -6.39 0.32 4.65
N THR A 318 -5.34 1.14 4.75
CA THR A 318 -4.46 1.23 5.93
C THR A 318 -4.15 2.70 6.21
N ILE A 319 -4.21 3.12 7.47
CA ILE A 319 -3.88 4.49 7.89
C ILE A 319 -3.20 4.51 9.25
N ASN A 320 -2.25 5.44 9.45
CA ASN A 320 -1.73 5.73 10.77
C ASN A 320 -2.81 6.39 11.65
N LEU A 321 -3.03 5.88 12.86
CA LEU A 321 -4.01 6.41 13.81
C LEU A 321 -3.74 7.87 14.18
N GLY A 322 -2.46 8.28 14.19
CA GLY A 322 -2.08 9.67 14.39
C GLY A 322 -2.57 10.60 13.29
N THR A 323 -2.47 10.16 12.03
CA THR A 323 -3.09 10.84 10.88
C THR A 323 -4.61 10.82 11.00
N PHE A 324 -5.17 9.64 11.28
CA PHE A 324 -6.61 9.42 11.36
C PHE A 324 -7.29 10.30 12.41
N PHE A 325 -6.71 10.49 13.60
CA PHE A 325 -7.25 11.36 14.65
C PHE A 325 -6.70 12.78 14.62
N GLY A 326 -5.60 13.02 13.89
CA GLY A 326 -4.89 14.30 13.91
C GLY A 326 -4.12 14.58 15.19
N ALA A 327 -3.74 13.54 15.94
CA ALA A 327 -3.01 13.64 17.19
C ALA A 327 -2.24 12.34 17.46
N GLY A 328 -1.08 12.42 18.11
CA GLY A 328 -0.37 11.21 18.58
C GLY A 328 -1.24 10.47 19.61
N VAL A 329 -1.60 9.23 19.28
CA VAL A 329 -2.48 8.39 20.10
C VAL A 329 -1.95 6.95 20.17
N GLY A 330 -2.39 6.20 21.18
CA GLY A 330 -2.17 4.77 21.33
C GLY A 330 -3.27 4.10 22.15
N ASP A 331 -3.03 2.85 22.52
CA ASP A 331 -4.00 1.91 23.10
C ASP A 331 -5.39 1.92 22.40
N PRO A 332 -5.44 1.66 21.09
CA PRO A 332 -6.68 1.73 20.36
C PRO A 332 -7.62 0.58 20.69
N ARG A 333 -8.92 0.86 20.71
CA ARG A 333 -9.99 -0.15 20.75
C ARG A 333 -10.93 0.06 19.59
N LEU A 334 -11.46 -1.04 19.06
CA LEU A 334 -12.33 -1.05 17.88
C LEU A 334 -13.48 -2.03 18.09
N CYS A 335 -14.70 -1.63 17.74
CA CYS A 335 -15.83 -2.55 17.68
C CYS A 335 -16.80 -2.22 16.54
N TYR A 336 -17.57 -3.22 16.11
CA TYR A 336 -18.71 -3.05 15.23
C TYR A 336 -20.01 -3.09 16.04
N ASP A 337 -20.70 -1.95 16.08
CA ASP A 337 -21.99 -1.80 16.72
C ASP A 337 -23.11 -2.28 15.81
N HIS A 338 -23.54 -3.52 16.02
CA HIS A 338 -24.63 -4.15 15.26
C HIS A 338 -26.01 -3.52 15.49
N PHE A 339 -26.22 -2.71 16.54
CA PHE A 339 -27.49 -2.00 16.72
C PHE A 339 -27.56 -0.76 15.83
N ALA A 340 -26.44 -0.06 15.67
CA ALA A 340 -26.37 1.17 14.89
C ALA A 340 -25.88 0.95 13.46
N ASP A 341 -25.35 -0.23 13.14
CA ASP A 341 -24.68 -0.54 11.88
C ASP A 341 -23.47 0.38 11.66
N ARG A 342 -22.60 0.51 12.69
CA ARG A 342 -21.48 1.45 12.74
C ARG A 342 -20.21 0.85 13.36
N TRP A 343 -19.07 1.22 12.79
CA TRP A 343 -17.74 1.08 13.39
C TRP A 343 -17.47 2.17 14.42
N ILE A 344 -16.90 1.78 15.58
CA ILE A 344 -16.48 2.67 16.66
C ILE A 344 -15.00 2.41 16.95
N ILE A 345 -14.19 3.46 16.93
CA ILE A 345 -12.77 3.43 17.26
C ILE A 345 -12.49 4.43 18.37
N MET A 346 -11.70 4.06 19.35
CA MET A 346 -11.18 4.99 20.36
C MET A 346 -9.67 4.81 20.54
N ALA A 347 -8.99 5.86 20.98
CA ALA A 347 -7.58 5.83 21.38
C ALA A 347 -7.31 6.93 22.44
N THR A 348 -6.17 6.85 23.13
CA THR A 348 -5.74 7.83 24.16
C THR A 348 -4.48 8.59 23.73
N ASP A 349 -4.30 9.82 24.18
CA ASP A 349 -3.04 10.57 24.03
C ASP A 349 -2.06 10.36 25.21
N PHE A 350 -2.40 9.46 26.14
CA PHE A 350 -1.67 9.20 27.40
C PHE A 350 -1.44 10.45 28.27
N ASN A 351 -2.24 11.49 28.04
CA ASN A 351 -2.11 12.76 28.70
C ASN A 351 -3.46 13.20 29.26
N THR A 352 -4.33 13.77 28.42
CA THR A 352 -5.60 14.34 28.91
C THR A 352 -6.81 13.95 28.09
N ARG A 353 -6.67 13.38 26.90
CA ARG A 353 -7.77 13.21 25.96
C ARG A 353 -7.99 11.75 25.58
N ILE A 354 -9.26 11.40 25.55
CA ILE A 354 -9.76 10.19 24.87
C ILE A 354 -10.36 10.64 23.55
N TYR A 355 -9.88 10.04 22.47
CA TYR A 355 -10.37 10.25 21.11
C TYR A 355 -11.41 9.19 20.77
N LEU A 356 -12.44 9.60 20.03
CA LEU A 356 -13.54 8.74 19.60
C LEU A 356 -13.85 9.04 18.14
N ALA A 357 -13.97 7.97 17.35
CA ALA A 357 -14.45 8.01 15.98
C ALA A 357 -15.64 7.04 15.83
N VAL A 358 -16.73 7.51 15.24
CA VAL A 358 -17.88 6.69 14.87
C VAL A 358 -18.10 6.86 13.38
N SER A 359 -18.08 5.76 12.63
CA SER A 359 -18.36 5.78 11.19
C SER A 359 -19.73 6.38 10.90
N THR A 360 -19.93 6.88 9.69
CA THR A 360 -21.22 7.43 9.24
C THR A 360 -22.15 6.36 8.66
N THR A 361 -21.60 5.21 8.27
CA THR A 361 -22.28 4.04 7.69
C THR A 361 -21.60 2.75 8.17
N ASN A 362 -22.02 1.59 7.65
CA ASN A 362 -21.32 0.32 7.89
C ASN A 362 -20.05 0.13 7.05
N ASN A 363 -19.69 1.08 6.18
CA ASN A 363 -18.43 1.05 5.45
C ASN A 363 -17.27 1.60 6.33
N PRO A 364 -16.32 0.75 6.77
CA PRO A 364 -15.19 1.17 7.61
C PRO A 364 -14.11 1.98 6.88
N ALA A 365 -14.09 1.96 5.54
CA ALA A 365 -13.21 2.82 4.75
C ALA A 365 -13.86 4.20 4.44
N GLY A 366 -15.13 4.39 4.82
CA GLY A 366 -15.88 5.62 4.59
C GLY A 366 -15.58 6.75 5.59
N ALA A 367 -16.47 7.74 5.64
CA ALA A 367 -16.34 8.88 6.54
C ALA A 367 -16.65 8.52 8.00
N PHE A 368 -15.90 9.12 8.93
CA PHE A 368 -16.12 9.03 10.38
C PHE A 368 -16.41 10.40 10.98
N PHE A 369 -17.36 10.45 11.91
CA PHE A 369 -17.44 11.52 12.89
C PHE A 369 -16.37 11.30 13.96
N LYS A 370 -15.40 12.21 14.05
CA LYS A 370 -14.26 12.15 14.95
C LYS A 370 -14.33 13.33 15.93
N THR A 371 -14.06 13.04 17.20
CA THR A 371 -14.05 14.02 18.28
C THR A 371 -13.20 13.49 19.45
N ASN A 372 -13.13 14.23 20.54
CA ASN A 372 -12.45 13.84 21.77
C ASN A 372 -13.02 14.61 22.97
N TYR A 373 -12.64 14.23 24.18
CA TYR A 373 -12.95 14.98 25.39
C TYR A 373 -11.83 14.90 26.41
N ILE A 374 -11.73 15.90 27.29
CA ILE A 374 -10.77 15.88 28.40
C ILE A 374 -11.26 14.89 29.46
N ALA A 375 -10.56 13.77 29.62
CA ALA A 375 -10.89 12.71 30.56
C ALA A 375 -10.63 13.05 32.06
N PRO A 376 -9.47 13.65 32.43
CA PRO A 376 -9.12 13.92 33.83
C PRO A 376 -9.80 15.20 34.36
N GLN A 377 -11.05 15.06 34.76
CA GLN A 377 -11.83 16.09 35.45
C GLN A 377 -12.23 15.62 36.84
N GLY A 378 -12.75 16.52 37.67
CA GLY A 378 -13.18 16.18 39.03
C GLY A 378 -12.05 15.56 39.85
N THR A 379 -12.29 14.39 40.44
CA THR A 379 -11.28 13.66 41.24
C THR A 379 -10.13 13.09 40.41
N ASP A 380 -10.27 13.04 39.08
CA ASP A 380 -9.21 12.59 38.18
C ASP A 380 -8.33 13.73 37.67
N ALA A 381 -8.57 14.98 38.08
CA ALA A 381 -7.76 16.11 37.65
C ALA A 381 -6.26 15.87 37.91
N GLY A 382 -5.44 16.02 36.87
CA GLY A 382 -3.99 15.77 36.91
C GLY A 382 -3.55 14.31 36.71
N ARG A 383 -4.46 13.44 36.28
CA ARG A 383 -4.18 12.03 35.90
C ARG A 383 -4.16 11.85 34.39
N SER A 384 -3.57 10.76 33.92
CA SER A 384 -3.61 10.37 32.51
C SER A 384 -4.47 9.12 32.28
N PRO A 385 -5.30 9.08 31.22
CA PRO A 385 -6.00 7.87 30.83
C PRO A 385 -5.05 6.86 30.18
N ASP A 386 -5.02 5.65 30.71
CA ASP A 386 -4.18 4.54 30.26
C ASP A 386 -5.00 3.24 30.24
N TYR A 387 -4.61 2.29 29.39
CA TYR A 387 -5.30 1.02 29.19
C TYR A 387 -6.84 1.18 29.04
N PRO A 388 -7.31 1.97 28.06
CA PRO A 388 -8.72 2.14 27.83
C PRO A 388 -9.38 0.82 27.37
N THR A 389 -10.67 0.68 27.68
CA THR A 389 -11.53 -0.43 27.25
C THR A 389 -12.80 0.13 26.61
N LEU A 390 -13.42 -0.64 25.71
CA LEU A 390 -14.55 -0.20 24.89
C LEU A 390 -15.65 -1.27 24.83
N GLY A 391 -16.89 -0.83 25.00
CA GLY A 391 -18.09 -1.66 24.87
C GLY A 391 -19.31 -0.82 24.53
N PHE A 392 -20.44 -1.47 24.24
CA PHE A 392 -21.66 -0.81 23.80
C PHE A 392 -22.90 -1.67 24.05
N ASP A 393 -24.04 -1.01 24.21
CA ASP A 393 -25.39 -1.59 24.23
C ASP A 393 -26.28 -0.88 23.20
N GLN A 394 -27.60 -1.09 23.20
CA GLN A 394 -28.49 -0.36 22.28
C GLN A 394 -28.50 1.17 22.49
N ASN A 395 -28.18 1.67 23.69
CA ASN A 395 -28.39 3.05 24.10
C ASN A 395 -27.10 3.89 24.15
N GLY A 396 -25.95 3.26 24.30
CA GLY A 396 -24.73 3.93 24.71
C GLY A 396 -23.44 3.29 24.20
N ILE A 397 -22.39 4.11 24.22
CA ILE A 397 -21.00 3.68 24.09
C ILE A 397 -20.33 3.87 25.45
N TYR A 398 -19.54 2.90 25.88
CA TYR A 398 -18.95 2.89 27.21
C TYR A 398 -17.45 2.72 27.09
N ILE A 399 -16.73 3.67 27.69
CA ILE A 399 -15.27 3.66 27.76
C ILE A 399 -14.90 3.57 29.23
N THR A 400 -13.90 2.76 29.55
CA THR A 400 -13.25 2.84 30.86
C THR A 400 -11.75 3.04 30.67
N ALA A 401 -11.07 3.60 31.66
CA ALA A 401 -9.62 3.69 31.65
C ALA A 401 -9.08 3.60 33.07
N PHE A 402 -7.83 3.14 33.18
CA PHE A 402 -7.04 3.31 34.38
C PHE A 402 -6.44 4.72 34.40
N MET A 403 -6.81 5.51 35.40
CA MET A 403 -6.36 6.90 35.54
C MET A 403 -5.06 6.92 36.34
N THR A 404 -3.93 6.99 35.63
CA THR A 404 -2.58 6.95 36.20
C THR A 404 -2.20 8.27 36.85
N GLY A 405 -1.40 8.21 37.93
CA GLY A 405 -0.94 9.40 38.66
C GLY A 405 -1.26 9.36 40.17
N SER A 406 -1.09 10.48 40.87
CA SER A 406 -1.30 10.54 42.32
C SER A 406 -2.74 10.18 42.71
N GLY A 407 -2.90 9.14 43.52
CA GLY A 407 -4.21 8.61 43.92
C GLY A 407 -4.94 7.84 42.82
N SER A 408 -4.20 7.16 41.92
CA SER A 408 -4.72 6.40 40.76
C SER A 408 -6.01 5.62 41.06
N GLY A 409 -6.87 5.50 40.06
CA GLY A 409 -8.15 4.79 40.15
C GLY A 409 -8.69 4.47 38.75
N CYS A 410 -9.86 3.84 38.69
CA CYS A 410 -10.54 3.61 37.42
C CYS A 410 -11.69 4.61 37.24
N THR A 411 -12.03 4.90 35.99
CA THR A 411 -13.20 5.70 35.65
C THR A 411 -13.98 5.06 34.52
N ILE A 412 -15.31 5.10 34.62
CA ILE A 412 -16.25 4.67 33.58
C ILE A 412 -16.89 5.91 32.97
N TRP A 413 -16.87 6.03 31.64
CA TRP A 413 -17.63 7.01 30.89
C TRP A 413 -18.76 6.33 30.13
N ALA A 414 -19.98 6.80 30.35
CA ALA A 414 -21.16 6.45 29.57
C ALA A 414 -21.48 7.60 28.60
N ILE A 415 -21.45 7.32 27.30
CA ILE A 415 -21.66 8.27 26.21
C ILE A 415 -23.02 7.97 25.57
N ASP A 416 -23.90 8.96 25.54
CA ASP A 416 -25.19 8.87 24.84
C ASP A 416 -24.97 8.63 23.34
N LYS A 417 -25.47 7.50 22.83
CA LYS A 417 -25.23 7.07 21.45
C LYS A 417 -26.07 7.83 20.45
N ALA A 418 -27.30 8.23 20.81
CA ALA A 418 -28.25 8.80 19.85
C ALA A 418 -27.71 10.04 19.12
N PRO A 419 -27.00 10.98 19.78
CA PRO A 419 -26.37 12.11 19.09
C PRO A 419 -25.21 11.74 18.15
N LEU A 420 -24.50 10.64 18.42
CA LEU A 420 -23.34 10.20 17.62
C LEU A 420 -23.74 9.59 16.28
N ILE A 421 -24.93 8.98 16.21
CA ILE A 421 -25.43 8.30 15.00
C ILE A 421 -26.52 9.10 14.27
N ALA A 422 -26.76 10.35 14.70
CA ALA A 422 -27.69 11.25 14.04
C ALA A 422 -27.16 11.69 12.67
N ALA A 423 -28.05 12.18 11.79
CA ALA A 423 -27.67 12.70 10.47
C ALA A 423 -26.64 13.84 10.54
N VAL A 424 -26.65 14.61 11.63
CA VAL A 424 -25.59 15.57 11.98
C VAL A 424 -24.99 15.11 13.31
N PRO A 425 -23.91 14.31 13.29
CA PRO A 425 -23.33 13.72 14.49
C PRO A 425 -22.78 14.75 15.49
N SER A 426 -22.87 14.43 16.78
CA SER A 426 -22.21 15.16 17.87
C SER A 426 -21.92 14.24 19.06
N LEU A 427 -20.99 14.61 19.95
CA LEU A 427 -20.60 13.77 21.11
C LEU A 427 -21.72 13.59 22.16
N GLY A 428 -22.77 14.40 22.13
CA GLY A 428 -23.91 14.25 23.03
C GLY A 428 -23.55 14.44 24.51
N THR A 429 -24.24 13.70 25.39
CA THR A 429 -23.95 13.70 26.84
C THR A 429 -22.89 12.66 27.16
N VAL A 430 -21.81 13.07 27.84
CA VAL A 430 -20.83 12.15 28.43
C VAL A 430 -20.91 12.23 29.95
N THR A 431 -21.13 11.08 30.59
CA THR A 431 -21.26 10.96 32.05
C THR A 431 -20.14 10.09 32.61
N ALA A 432 -19.38 10.62 33.58
CA ALA A 432 -18.29 9.94 34.24
C ALA A 432 -18.69 9.37 35.62
N PHE A 433 -18.22 8.17 35.93
CA PHE A 433 -18.28 7.55 37.26
C PHE A 433 -16.86 7.33 37.76
N ARG A 434 -16.47 8.13 38.77
CA ARG A 434 -15.11 8.21 39.29
C ARG A 434 -14.99 7.63 40.70
N GLY A 435 -13.76 7.63 41.23
CA GLY A 435 -13.49 7.13 42.58
C GLY A 435 -13.55 5.60 42.68
N ILE A 436 -13.49 4.90 41.53
CA ILE A 436 -13.41 3.44 41.51
C ILE A 436 -11.97 3.05 41.85
N SER A 437 -11.83 2.03 42.71
CA SER A 437 -10.54 1.57 43.21
C SER A 437 -9.59 1.19 42.07
N SER A 438 -8.31 1.57 42.21
CA SER A 438 -7.23 1.10 41.34
C SER A 438 -7.05 -0.43 41.35
N ALA A 439 -7.51 -1.12 42.40
CA ALA A 439 -7.41 -2.58 42.50
C ALA A 439 -8.26 -3.33 41.45
N GLU A 440 -9.21 -2.64 40.83
CA GLU A 440 -10.06 -3.24 39.80
C GLU A 440 -9.43 -3.33 38.43
N ASN A 441 -8.33 -2.61 38.22
CA ASN A 441 -7.42 -2.64 37.09
C ASN A 441 -8.00 -3.22 35.77
N ALA A 442 -8.25 -2.35 34.78
CA ALA A 442 -8.92 -2.65 33.50
C ALA A 442 -10.35 -3.20 33.66
N ILE A 443 -11.33 -2.29 33.83
CA ILE A 443 -12.75 -2.64 33.86
C ILE A 443 -13.22 -2.90 32.43
N GLN A 444 -13.80 -4.06 32.14
CA GLN A 444 -14.29 -4.38 30.80
C GLN A 444 -15.79 -4.08 30.71
N PRO A 445 -16.23 -3.07 29.93
CA PRO A 445 -17.63 -2.99 29.50
C PRO A 445 -17.94 -4.20 28.61
N CYS A 446 -19.20 -4.63 28.57
CA CYS A 446 -19.57 -5.71 27.69
C CYS A 446 -19.69 -5.22 26.24
N VAL A 447 -19.43 -6.12 25.31
CA VAL A 447 -20.11 -6.07 24.02
C VAL A 447 -21.46 -6.76 24.22
N THR A 448 -22.55 -6.02 24.08
CA THR A 448 -23.89 -6.49 24.46
C THR A 448 -24.68 -6.95 23.24
N PHE A 449 -25.15 -8.21 23.28
CA PHE A 449 -26.12 -8.77 22.35
C PHE A 449 -27.47 -8.94 23.05
N GLY A 450 -28.51 -8.29 22.50
CA GLY A 450 -29.82 -8.17 23.13
C GLY A 450 -30.01 -6.87 23.91
N THR A 451 -31.09 -6.75 24.68
CA THR A 451 -31.50 -5.49 25.32
C THR A 451 -31.63 -5.64 26.84
N PRO A 452 -30.52 -5.76 27.58
CA PRO A 452 -30.56 -5.78 29.04
C PRO A 452 -31.12 -4.47 29.61
N ALA A 453 -31.48 -4.49 30.90
CA ALA A 453 -31.98 -3.30 31.60
C ALA A 453 -30.94 -2.17 31.77
N GLY A 454 -29.68 -2.46 31.50
CA GLY A 454 -28.55 -1.53 31.52
C GLY A 454 -27.28 -2.25 31.10
N GLU A 455 -26.21 -1.51 30.88
CA GLU A 455 -24.96 -2.05 30.39
C GLU A 455 -24.12 -2.64 31.53
N TYR A 456 -23.56 -3.83 31.32
CA TYR A 456 -22.79 -4.56 32.31
C TYR A 456 -21.28 -4.36 32.15
N PHE A 457 -20.56 -4.35 33.26
CA PHE A 457 -19.11 -4.22 33.31
C PHE A 457 -18.55 -5.30 34.21
N LEU A 458 -17.42 -5.89 33.84
CA LEU A 458 -16.71 -6.88 34.65
C LEU A 458 -15.28 -6.44 34.96
N SER A 459 -14.85 -6.64 36.19
CA SER A 459 -13.47 -6.36 36.62
C SER A 459 -12.98 -7.39 37.64
N ARG A 460 -11.66 -7.44 37.86
CA ARG A 460 -11.06 -8.25 38.93
C ARG A 460 -11.45 -7.69 40.31
N ASN A 461 -11.43 -8.55 41.34
CA ASN A 461 -11.67 -8.10 42.72
C ASN A 461 -10.64 -8.67 43.71
N THR A 462 -10.68 -9.98 43.93
CA THR A 462 -9.74 -10.72 44.78
C THR A 462 -9.36 -12.00 44.08
N GLY A 463 -8.34 -12.72 44.56
CA GLY A 463 -7.97 -14.03 44.00
C GLY A 463 -9.05 -15.12 44.08
N THR A 464 -10.27 -14.82 44.54
CA THR A 464 -11.42 -15.75 44.59
C THR A 464 -12.73 -15.10 44.17
N SER A 465 -12.69 -13.89 43.60
CA SER A 465 -13.90 -13.19 43.16
C SER A 465 -13.64 -12.17 42.06
N VAL A 466 -14.67 -11.93 41.24
CA VAL A 466 -14.74 -10.83 40.27
C VAL A 466 -15.85 -9.85 40.66
N ARG A 467 -15.90 -8.67 40.03
CA ARG A 467 -16.90 -7.62 40.29
C ARG A 467 -17.72 -7.31 39.05
N ILE A 468 -19.03 -7.19 39.24
CA ILE A 468 -19.96 -6.69 38.24
C ILE A 468 -20.40 -5.27 38.61
N ARG A 469 -20.53 -4.40 37.62
CA ARG A 469 -21.30 -3.15 37.70
C ARG A 469 -22.33 -3.09 36.59
N ARG A 470 -23.33 -2.23 36.76
CA ARG A 470 -24.32 -1.95 35.72
C ARG A 470 -24.57 -0.45 35.58
N VAL A 471 -24.42 0.10 34.38
CA VAL A 471 -24.88 1.46 34.07
C VAL A 471 -26.32 1.40 33.59
N ASN A 472 -27.23 2.02 34.34
CA ASN A 472 -28.64 2.05 34.03
C ASN A 472 -29.01 3.30 33.20
N PRO A 473 -29.84 3.16 32.16
CA PRO A 473 -30.37 4.27 31.38
C PRO A 473 -31.36 5.14 32.20
N PRO A 474 -31.76 6.33 31.70
CA PRO A 474 -31.40 6.91 30.40
C PRO A 474 -29.96 7.45 30.35
N LEU A 475 -29.31 7.37 29.19
CA LEU A 475 -27.92 7.84 29.00
C LEU A 475 -27.76 9.37 29.04
N THR A 476 -28.88 10.11 29.05
CA THR A 476 -28.89 11.54 29.36
C THR A 476 -28.73 11.84 30.86
N ALA A 477 -28.92 10.86 31.74
CA ALA A 477 -28.67 10.96 33.18
C ALA A 477 -28.46 9.55 33.79
N PRO A 478 -27.41 8.83 33.38
CA PRO A 478 -27.24 7.44 33.76
C PRO A 478 -26.84 7.29 35.22
N THR A 479 -27.15 6.13 35.79
CA THR A 479 -26.76 5.78 37.15
C THR A 479 -25.94 4.49 37.16
N LEU A 480 -25.01 4.35 38.09
CA LEU A 480 -24.16 3.16 38.23
C LEU A 480 -24.61 2.34 39.43
N ALA A 481 -25.00 1.10 39.19
CA ALA A 481 -25.30 0.11 40.22
C ALA A 481 -24.10 -0.80 40.50
N GLY A 482 -23.97 -1.23 41.75
CA GLY A 482 -22.90 -2.11 42.22
C GLY A 482 -21.79 -1.35 42.98
N PRO A 483 -20.63 -1.97 43.21
CA PRO A 483 -20.20 -3.27 42.69
C PRO A 483 -20.91 -4.48 43.31
N PHE A 484 -21.14 -5.52 42.51
CA PHE A 484 -21.60 -6.83 42.96
C PHE A 484 -20.45 -7.82 42.89
N ASN A 485 -20.09 -8.44 44.02
CA ASN A 485 -19.02 -9.43 44.07
C ASN A 485 -19.55 -10.81 43.65
N VAL A 486 -18.88 -11.46 42.70
CA VAL A 486 -19.18 -12.81 42.24
C VAL A 486 -18.06 -13.74 42.68
N THR A 487 -18.38 -14.77 43.45
CA THR A 487 -17.39 -15.80 43.84
C THR A 487 -17.03 -16.66 42.63
N VAL A 488 -15.73 -16.80 42.35
CA VAL A 488 -15.18 -17.63 41.26
C VAL A 488 -14.14 -18.62 41.81
N ALA A 489 -13.63 -19.52 40.96
CA ALA A 489 -12.46 -20.32 41.32
C ALA A 489 -11.25 -19.44 41.66
N GLY A 490 -10.37 -20.00 42.51
CA GLY A 490 -9.13 -19.31 42.89
C GLY A 490 -8.24 -18.98 41.69
N TYR A 491 -7.66 -17.79 41.69
CA TYR A 491 -6.70 -17.32 40.70
C TYR A 491 -5.67 -16.36 41.32
N SER A 492 -4.53 -16.23 40.65
CA SER A 492 -3.48 -15.24 40.94
C SER A 492 -2.87 -14.74 39.64
N ASP A 493 -2.06 -13.68 39.72
CA ASP A 493 -1.38 -13.12 38.57
C ASP A 493 -0.48 -14.19 37.90
N PRO A 494 -0.48 -14.29 36.56
CA PRO A 494 0.31 -15.26 35.80
C PRO A 494 1.82 -14.99 35.92
N PRO A 495 2.66 -16.02 35.77
CA PRO A 495 4.08 -15.82 35.51
C PRO A 495 4.31 -15.43 34.04
N ASP A 496 5.38 -14.68 33.79
CA ASP A 496 5.85 -14.41 32.43
C ASP A 496 6.19 -15.70 31.67
N ALA A 497 6.01 -15.66 30.36
CA ALA A 497 5.99 -16.86 29.54
C ALA A 497 7.29 -17.05 28.74
N PRO A 498 7.98 -18.20 28.86
CA PRO A 498 9.15 -18.47 28.05
C PRO A 498 8.77 -18.57 26.57
N ALA A 499 9.68 -18.14 25.70
CA ALA A 499 9.57 -18.24 24.25
C ALA A 499 10.90 -18.74 23.69
N GLN A 500 10.85 -19.59 22.66
CA GLN A 500 12.04 -20.10 22.00
C GLN A 500 12.95 -18.96 21.52
N GLY A 501 14.25 -19.09 21.75
CA GLY A 501 15.25 -18.07 21.41
C GLY A 501 15.25 -16.81 22.30
N SER A 502 14.25 -16.60 23.15
CA SER A 502 14.22 -15.45 24.04
C SER A 502 15.03 -15.67 25.31
N THR A 503 15.83 -14.67 25.70
CA THR A 503 16.56 -14.67 26.99
C THR A 503 15.70 -14.20 28.16
N THR A 504 14.63 -13.43 27.88
CA THR A 504 13.71 -12.89 28.87
C THR A 504 12.29 -13.34 28.54
N PRO A 505 11.58 -14.01 29.46
CA PRO A 505 10.19 -14.42 29.25
C PRO A 505 9.29 -13.24 28.82
N LEU A 506 8.34 -13.51 27.94
CA LEU A 506 7.32 -12.57 27.47
C LEU A 506 6.44 -12.11 28.64
N ASP A 507 6.30 -10.80 28.78
CA ASP A 507 5.50 -10.15 29.83
C ASP A 507 4.03 -10.57 29.70
N SER A 508 3.52 -11.23 30.73
CA SER A 508 2.14 -11.71 30.82
C SER A 508 1.18 -10.70 31.47
N VAL A 509 1.73 -9.56 31.90
CA VAL A 509 1.04 -8.46 32.59
C VAL A 509 0.51 -8.87 33.96
N ASP A 510 -0.78 -9.14 34.08
CA ASP A 510 -1.42 -9.55 35.34
C ASP A 510 -2.78 -10.23 35.07
N ALA A 511 -3.51 -10.62 36.13
CA ALA A 511 -4.80 -11.28 36.02
C ALA A 511 -6.02 -10.36 35.77
N ARG A 512 -5.83 -9.20 35.13
CA ARG A 512 -6.92 -8.31 34.69
C ARG A 512 -7.87 -8.99 33.70
N ILE A 513 -9.14 -8.58 33.71
CA ILE A 513 -10.13 -9.07 32.74
C ILE A 513 -9.77 -8.53 31.36
N MET A 514 -9.71 -9.41 30.36
CA MET A 514 -9.27 -9.05 29.00
C MET A 514 -10.43 -8.57 28.13
N ASN A 515 -11.58 -9.24 28.19
CA ASN A 515 -12.80 -8.79 27.54
C ASN A 515 -14.05 -9.35 28.25
N ALA A 516 -15.21 -8.74 27.99
CA ALA A 516 -16.50 -9.19 28.48
C ALA A 516 -17.59 -9.10 27.38
N VAL A 517 -18.53 -10.04 27.39
CA VAL A 517 -19.63 -10.12 26.43
C VAL A 517 -20.92 -10.42 27.18
N TYR A 518 -21.97 -9.66 26.90
CA TYR A 518 -23.30 -9.97 27.40
C TYR A 518 -24.11 -10.65 26.29
N ARG A 519 -24.69 -11.82 26.59
CA ARG A 519 -25.66 -12.48 25.71
C ARG A 519 -26.60 -13.35 26.53
N ASN A 520 -27.90 -13.32 26.24
CA ASN A 520 -28.90 -14.22 26.82
C ASN A 520 -28.89 -14.27 28.37
N ASN A 521 -28.76 -13.11 29.03
CA ASN A 521 -28.66 -12.99 30.50
C ASN A 521 -27.40 -13.63 31.12
N SER A 522 -26.39 -13.93 30.30
CA SER A 522 -25.06 -14.37 30.72
C SER A 522 -24.02 -13.31 30.38
N ILE A 523 -23.10 -13.05 31.31
CA ILE A 523 -21.85 -12.31 31.08
C ILE A 523 -20.74 -13.34 30.90
N TRP A 524 -20.11 -13.34 29.75
CA TRP A 524 -18.95 -14.15 29.41
C TRP A 524 -17.69 -13.30 29.50
N ALA A 525 -16.63 -13.82 30.09
CA ALA A 525 -15.36 -13.10 30.17
C ALA A 525 -14.17 -14.04 30.28
N ALA A 526 -13.01 -13.55 29.87
CA ALA A 526 -11.74 -14.27 29.94
C ALA A 526 -10.62 -13.42 30.54
N HIS A 527 -9.64 -14.10 31.15
CA HIS A 527 -8.38 -13.49 31.58
C HIS A 527 -7.23 -14.50 31.71
N CYS A 528 -6.02 -13.98 31.72
CA CYS A 528 -4.80 -14.75 31.98
C CYS A 528 -4.60 -14.95 33.50
N ILE A 529 -4.26 -16.16 33.94
CA ILE A 529 -4.01 -16.47 35.35
C ILE A 529 -2.81 -17.42 35.51
N ALA A 530 -2.26 -17.51 36.73
CA ALA A 530 -1.32 -18.59 37.05
C ALA A 530 -2.05 -19.93 37.24
N SER A 531 -1.55 -20.97 36.59
CA SER A 531 -1.95 -22.36 36.81
C SER A 531 -0.73 -23.28 36.66
N SER A 532 -0.44 -24.09 37.68
CA SER A 532 0.67 -25.06 37.66
C SER A 532 2.03 -24.46 37.24
N GLY A 533 2.32 -23.22 37.65
CA GLY A 533 3.56 -22.51 37.32
C GLY A 533 3.61 -21.91 35.91
N ARG A 534 2.47 -21.85 35.21
CA ARG A 534 2.34 -21.34 33.84
C ARG A 534 1.23 -20.29 33.74
N ALA A 535 1.32 -19.47 32.69
CA ALA A 535 0.22 -18.59 32.28
C ALA A 535 -0.86 -19.42 31.56
N ALA A 536 -2.12 -19.23 31.95
CA ALA A 536 -3.26 -20.01 31.46
C ALA A 536 -4.48 -19.14 31.23
N ALA A 537 -5.36 -19.56 30.32
CA ALA A 537 -6.57 -18.81 29.99
C ALA A 537 -7.77 -19.31 30.82
N ARG A 538 -8.29 -18.44 31.69
CA ARG A 538 -9.47 -18.70 32.54
C ARG A 538 -10.68 -17.99 31.94
N TRP A 539 -11.84 -18.65 31.96
CA TRP A 539 -13.10 -18.08 31.49
C TRP A 539 -14.26 -18.31 32.45
N TYR A 540 -15.27 -17.46 32.35
CA TYR A 540 -16.48 -17.49 33.16
C TYR A 540 -17.73 -17.31 32.29
N GLU A 541 -18.81 -17.98 32.66
CA GLU A 541 -20.18 -17.62 32.31
C GLU A 541 -20.91 -17.28 33.62
N ILE A 542 -21.38 -16.04 33.74
CA ILE A 542 -22.00 -15.51 34.95
C ILE A 542 -23.43 -15.08 34.65
N ASN A 543 -24.39 -15.51 35.46
CA ASN A 543 -25.75 -15.03 35.34
C ASN A 543 -25.83 -13.55 35.74
N ALA A 544 -26.22 -12.70 34.81
CA ALA A 544 -26.22 -11.24 34.96
C ALA A 544 -27.31 -10.71 35.92
N THR A 545 -28.31 -11.53 36.22
CA THR A 545 -29.41 -11.19 37.15
C THR A 545 -29.09 -11.64 38.57
N THR A 546 -28.60 -12.87 38.74
CA THR A 546 -28.33 -13.44 40.07
C THR A 546 -26.91 -13.18 40.58
N ASN A 547 -26.00 -12.67 39.73
CA ASN A 547 -24.59 -12.47 40.04
C ASN A 547 -23.91 -13.77 40.53
N THR A 548 -24.22 -14.89 39.89
CA THR A 548 -23.67 -16.22 40.22
C THR A 548 -23.05 -16.88 39.00
N VAL A 549 -21.92 -17.55 39.18
CA VAL A 549 -21.28 -18.36 38.12
C VAL A 549 -22.23 -19.48 37.69
N ILE A 550 -22.51 -19.55 36.40
CA ILE A 550 -23.19 -20.69 35.74
C ILE A 550 -22.16 -21.79 35.48
N GLN A 551 -21.05 -21.41 34.87
CA GLN A 551 -19.90 -22.29 34.62
C GLN A 551 -18.61 -21.49 34.48
N GLN A 552 -17.49 -22.19 34.61
CA GLN A 552 -16.15 -21.63 34.47
C GLN A 552 -15.18 -22.74 34.11
N GLY A 553 -14.09 -22.40 33.41
CA GLY A 553 -13.07 -23.37 33.00
C GLY A 553 -11.68 -22.73 32.90
N THR A 554 -10.63 -23.55 32.85
CA THR A 554 -9.24 -23.08 32.66
C THR A 554 -8.57 -23.88 31.57
N VAL A 555 -8.23 -23.22 30.49
CA VAL A 555 -7.47 -23.78 29.38
C VAL A 555 -5.99 -23.73 29.74
N THR A 556 -5.38 -24.91 29.83
CA THR A 556 -3.98 -25.10 30.23
C THR A 556 -3.32 -26.14 29.37
N ASP A 557 -1.99 -26.09 29.27
CA ASP A 557 -1.16 -27.12 28.64
C ASP A 557 -0.10 -27.61 29.65
N ALA A 558 0.48 -28.79 29.39
CA ALA A 558 1.54 -29.37 30.21
C ALA A 558 2.86 -28.57 30.10
N VAL A 559 3.10 -27.94 28.94
CA VAL A 559 4.33 -27.24 28.59
C VAL A 559 4.06 -25.79 28.18
N ARG A 560 2.98 -25.52 27.44
CA ARG A 560 2.70 -24.20 26.87
C ARG A 560 2.08 -23.23 27.87
N HIS A 561 2.38 -21.96 27.67
CA HIS A 561 1.76 -20.81 28.30
C HIS A 561 0.76 -20.19 27.33
N TYR A 562 -0.40 -19.75 27.84
CA TYR A 562 -1.41 -19.04 27.06
C TYR A 562 -1.59 -17.61 27.58
N LEU A 563 -1.44 -16.64 26.69
CA LEU A 563 -1.44 -15.20 27.00
C LEU A 563 -2.60 -14.48 26.31
N PHE A 564 -3.03 -13.38 26.92
CA PHE A 564 -4.01 -12.42 26.37
C PHE A 564 -5.29 -13.06 25.80
N PRO A 565 -6.01 -13.92 26.55
CA PRO A 565 -7.19 -14.59 26.02
C PRO A 565 -8.36 -13.63 25.82
N SER A 566 -9.10 -13.81 24.72
CA SER A 566 -10.37 -13.12 24.48
C SER A 566 -11.46 -14.13 24.11
N ILE A 567 -12.68 -13.95 24.61
CA ILE A 567 -13.81 -14.89 24.43
C ILE A 567 -15.01 -14.24 23.73
N MET A 568 -15.69 -14.99 22.86
CA MET A 568 -16.95 -14.60 22.22
C MET A 568 -17.98 -15.73 22.27
N VAL A 569 -19.26 -15.39 22.23
CA VAL A 569 -20.38 -16.35 22.23
C VAL A 569 -21.38 -16.02 21.12
N ASN A 570 -21.76 -17.03 20.35
CA ASN A 570 -22.67 -16.89 19.23
C ASN A 570 -24.15 -17.12 19.61
N SER A 571 -25.07 -17.00 18.65
CA SER A 571 -26.52 -17.15 18.86
C SER A 571 -26.93 -18.55 19.32
N ALA A 572 -26.19 -19.59 18.95
CA ALA A 572 -26.39 -20.96 19.39
C ALA A 572 -25.88 -21.22 20.82
N GLY A 573 -25.19 -20.25 21.43
CA GLY A 573 -24.55 -20.38 22.74
C GLY A 573 -23.19 -21.08 22.71
N ASN A 574 -22.63 -21.30 21.52
CA ASN A 574 -21.27 -21.82 21.37
C ASN A 574 -20.29 -20.70 21.68
N ALA A 575 -19.18 -21.03 22.35
CA ALA A 575 -18.18 -20.06 22.76
C ALA A 575 -16.82 -20.39 22.16
N VAL A 576 -16.11 -19.35 21.73
CA VAL A 576 -14.76 -19.44 21.16
C VAL A 576 -13.83 -18.50 21.91
N MET A 577 -12.59 -18.95 22.09
CA MET A 577 -11.55 -18.16 22.73
C MET A 577 -10.26 -18.21 21.90
N GLY A 578 -9.69 -17.05 21.61
CA GLY A 578 -8.35 -16.92 21.01
C GLY A 578 -7.32 -16.42 22.03
N PHE A 579 -6.07 -16.83 21.85
CA PHE A 579 -4.92 -16.43 22.69
C PHE A 579 -3.59 -16.68 21.99
N THR A 580 -2.53 -16.03 22.46
CA THR A 580 -1.15 -16.41 22.11
C THR A 580 -0.75 -17.67 22.88
N GLY A 581 -0.05 -18.60 22.24
CA GLY A 581 0.62 -19.73 22.88
C GLY A 581 2.13 -19.71 22.67
N THR A 582 2.89 -20.00 23.72
CA THR A 582 4.37 -20.01 23.70
C THR A 582 4.97 -21.02 24.68
N SER A 583 6.21 -21.43 24.47
CA SER A 583 6.98 -22.23 25.44
C SER A 583 8.49 -22.02 25.24
N ALA A 584 9.31 -22.60 26.12
CA ALA A 584 10.77 -22.55 25.95
C ALA A 584 11.26 -23.20 24.63
N SER A 585 10.46 -24.06 24.01
CA SER A 585 10.78 -24.76 22.75
C SER A 585 9.86 -24.37 21.60
N GLN A 586 9.06 -23.31 21.74
CA GLN A 586 8.18 -22.82 20.69
C GLN A 586 8.15 -21.30 20.67
N PHE A 587 8.24 -20.70 19.48
CA PHE A 587 8.01 -19.27 19.31
C PHE A 587 6.55 -18.89 19.62
N ALA A 588 6.32 -17.63 19.98
CA ALA A 588 4.97 -17.14 20.25
C ALA A 588 4.11 -17.18 18.98
N GLY A 589 2.98 -17.91 19.04
CA GLY A 589 2.06 -18.10 17.92
C GLY A 589 0.60 -18.01 18.35
N CYS A 590 -0.30 -18.10 17.38
CA CYS A 590 -1.72 -17.87 17.54
C CYS A 590 -2.50 -19.18 17.74
N TYR A 591 -3.30 -19.25 18.79
CA TYR A 591 -4.12 -20.41 19.14
C TYR A 591 -5.57 -20.03 19.36
N TYR A 592 -6.47 -20.99 19.16
CA TYR A 592 -7.86 -20.90 19.57
C TYR A 592 -8.33 -22.17 20.27
N THR A 593 -9.46 -22.06 20.95
CA THR A 593 -10.27 -23.20 21.41
C THR A 593 -11.74 -22.80 21.35
N GLY A 594 -12.63 -23.75 21.57
CA GLY A 594 -14.05 -23.45 21.71
C GLY A 594 -14.83 -24.57 22.38
N ARG A 595 -16.13 -24.35 22.43
CA ARG A 595 -17.12 -25.28 22.95
C ARG A 595 -18.49 -25.02 22.33
N ILE A 596 -19.29 -26.07 22.27
CA ILE A 596 -20.72 -25.99 21.94
C ILE A 596 -21.57 -26.12 23.21
N THR A 597 -22.85 -25.75 23.12
CA THR A 597 -23.78 -25.77 24.28
C THR A 597 -23.98 -27.15 24.89
N SER A 598 -23.86 -28.23 24.11
CA SER A 598 -23.99 -29.61 24.59
C SER A 598 -22.74 -30.16 25.27
N ASP A 599 -21.61 -29.45 25.23
CA ASP A 599 -20.39 -29.89 25.90
C ASP A 599 -20.55 -29.88 27.43
N PRO A 600 -19.87 -30.78 28.16
CA PRO A 600 -19.88 -30.77 29.62
C PRO A 600 -19.54 -29.37 30.20
N PRO A 601 -20.26 -28.90 31.24
CA PRO A 601 -20.02 -27.57 31.79
C PRO A 601 -18.59 -27.34 32.27
N GLY A 602 -18.02 -26.20 31.88
CA GLY A 602 -16.66 -25.78 32.23
C GLY A 602 -15.55 -26.40 31.37
N GLU A 603 -15.89 -27.22 30.38
CA GLU A 603 -14.92 -27.77 29.41
C GLU A 603 -14.84 -26.90 28.15
N MET A 604 -13.63 -26.81 27.59
CA MET A 604 -13.31 -26.30 26.26
C MET A 604 -12.57 -27.40 25.50
N ALA A 605 -12.53 -27.32 24.17
CA ALA A 605 -11.72 -28.18 23.33
C ALA A 605 -10.22 -28.04 23.64
N THR A 606 -9.43 -28.99 23.16
CA THR A 606 -7.97 -28.84 23.18
C THR A 606 -7.59 -27.62 22.32
N PRO A 607 -6.70 -26.73 22.79
CA PRO A 607 -6.25 -25.61 21.98
C PRO A 607 -5.63 -26.05 20.64
N ILE A 608 -6.01 -25.36 19.57
CA ILE A 608 -5.57 -25.61 18.19
C ILE A 608 -4.69 -24.44 17.76
N LEU A 609 -3.51 -24.76 17.23
CA LEU A 609 -2.61 -23.80 16.60
C LEU A 609 -3.17 -23.42 15.22
N PHE A 610 -3.31 -22.12 14.93
CA PHE A 610 -3.71 -21.66 13.59
C PHE A 610 -2.65 -20.79 12.90
N LYS A 611 -1.67 -20.25 13.64
CA LYS A 611 -0.46 -19.64 13.06
C LYS A 611 0.73 -19.84 14.00
N SER A 612 1.78 -20.51 13.54
CA SER A 612 3.04 -20.62 14.30
C SER A 612 3.78 -19.28 14.37
N GLY A 613 4.54 -19.08 15.45
CA GLY A 613 5.62 -18.09 15.43
C GLY A 613 6.78 -18.58 14.57
N ASP A 614 7.46 -17.65 13.93
CA ASP A 614 8.49 -17.89 12.91
C ASP A 614 9.90 -17.60 13.43
N ASN A 615 10.08 -16.74 14.46
CA ASN A 615 11.39 -16.43 15.02
C ASN A 615 11.33 -15.96 16.49
N GLN A 616 12.51 -15.70 17.07
CA GLN A 616 12.68 -15.21 18.44
C GLN A 616 12.17 -13.77 18.61
N TYR A 617 11.64 -13.49 19.80
CA TYR A 617 11.19 -12.17 20.21
C TYR A 617 11.71 -11.79 21.60
N ASN A 618 12.52 -10.73 21.64
CA ASN A 618 13.26 -10.29 22.81
C ASN A 618 13.43 -8.75 22.82
N LEU A 619 12.31 -8.02 22.88
CA LEU A 619 12.28 -6.55 22.96
C LEU A 619 12.06 -6.09 24.39
N ILE A 620 13.14 -5.67 25.03
CA ILE A 620 13.17 -5.31 26.45
C ILE A 620 12.95 -3.81 26.63
N ASP A 621 11.90 -3.45 27.38
CA ASP A 621 11.61 -2.05 27.71
C ASP A 621 12.56 -1.48 28.79
N SER A 622 12.42 -0.19 29.10
CA SER A 622 13.24 0.47 30.12
C SER A 622 13.08 -0.09 31.54
N PHE A 623 12.07 -0.92 31.78
CA PHE A 623 11.81 -1.58 33.05
C PHE A 623 12.30 -3.04 33.08
N GLY A 624 12.93 -3.53 32.01
CA GLY A 624 13.46 -4.88 31.93
C GLY A 624 12.42 -5.93 31.50
N ARG A 625 11.25 -5.51 31.02
CA ARG A 625 10.15 -6.41 30.60
C ARG A 625 10.24 -6.68 29.11
N ASN A 626 10.01 -7.93 28.70
CA ASN A 626 9.89 -8.29 27.28
C ASN A 626 8.44 -8.10 26.82
N ARG A 627 8.11 -6.91 26.31
CA ARG A 627 6.72 -6.52 26.03
C ARG A 627 6.19 -7.23 24.77
N TRP A 628 5.25 -8.15 24.96
CA TRP A 628 4.63 -8.93 23.88
C TRP A 628 3.40 -8.22 23.31
N GLY A 629 2.44 -7.93 24.19
CA GLY A 629 1.14 -7.32 23.90
C GLY A 629 0.46 -6.91 25.20
N ASP A 630 -0.71 -6.30 25.10
CA ASP A 630 -1.57 -6.03 26.27
C ASP A 630 -2.96 -6.69 26.19
N TYR A 631 -3.41 -7.02 24.97
CA TYR A 631 -4.71 -7.64 24.71
C TYR A 631 -4.77 -8.27 23.31
N SER A 632 -5.76 -9.14 23.12
CA SER A 632 -6.22 -9.67 21.83
C SER A 632 -7.74 -9.57 21.76
N MET A 633 -8.36 -9.85 20.61
CA MET A 633 -9.82 -9.82 20.51
C MET A 633 -10.42 -10.97 19.69
N THR A 634 -11.57 -11.44 20.16
CA THR A 634 -12.46 -12.38 19.47
C THR A 634 -13.83 -11.74 19.33
N THR A 635 -14.39 -11.71 18.12
CA THR A 635 -15.61 -10.97 17.75
C THR A 635 -16.58 -11.86 16.96
N LEU A 636 -17.86 -11.50 16.94
CA LEU A 636 -18.92 -12.28 16.30
C LEU A 636 -19.30 -11.64 14.96
N ASP A 637 -19.41 -12.46 13.92
CA ASP A 637 -19.95 -12.01 12.62
C ASP A 637 -21.42 -11.60 12.80
N PRO A 638 -21.77 -10.33 12.55
CA PRO A 638 -23.12 -9.86 12.74
C PRO A 638 -24.12 -10.43 11.73
N VAL A 639 -23.65 -10.97 10.59
CA VAL A 639 -24.50 -11.44 9.49
C VAL A 639 -25.16 -12.77 9.82
N ASP A 640 -24.36 -13.79 10.17
CA ASP A 640 -24.85 -15.14 10.45
C ASP A 640 -25.10 -15.38 11.95
N GLN A 641 -24.54 -14.54 12.83
CA GLN A 641 -24.61 -14.70 14.29
C GLN A 641 -24.07 -16.06 14.79
N LEU A 642 -23.24 -16.73 14.00
CA LEU A 642 -22.69 -18.07 14.24
C LEU A 642 -21.15 -18.07 14.14
N THR A 643 -20.60 -17.45 13.10
CA THR A 643 -19.15 -17.37 12.85
C THR A 643 -18.50 -16.33 13.76
N MET A 644 -17.34 -16.66 14.32
CA MET A 644 -16.57 -15.78 15.18
C MET A 644 -15.17 -15.58 14.62
N PHE A 645 -14.63 -14.37 14.70
CA PHE A 645 -13.29 -14.03 14.23
C PHE A 645 -12.39 -13.73 15.41
N THR A 646 -11.21 -14.33 15.45
CA THR A 646 -10.16 -13.99 16.41
C THR A 646 -8.95 -13.40 15.70
N VAL A 647 -8.32 -12.40 16.33
CA VAL A 647 -7.05 -11.83 15.89
C VAL A 647 -6.04 -11.96 17.02
N GLN A 648 -4.87 -12.49 16.68
CA GLN A 648 -3.79 -12.78 17.61
C GLN A 648 -2.46 -12.35 17.01
N GLU A 649 -1.51 -12.01 17.86
CA GLU A 649 -0.13 -11.71 17.48
C GLU A 649 0.75 -12.98 17.47
N TYR A 650 1.75 -12.98 16.60
CA TYR A 650 2.78 -14.02 16.48
C TYR A 650 4.15 -13.40 16.20
N ALA A 651 5.20 -14.12 16.56
CA ALA A 651 6.57 -13.65 16.36
C ALA A 651 6.94 -13.89 14.90
N ARG A 652 7.29 -12.84 14.16
CA ARG A 652 7.51 -12.92 12.71
C ARG A 652 8.92 -13.44 12.39
N SER A 653 9.13 -13.82 11.13
CA SER A 653 10.42 -14.31 10.60
C SER A 653 11.58 -13.35 10.82
N THR A 654 11.34 -12.03 10.80
CA THR A 654 12.34 -11.04 11.18
C THR A 654 12.47 -11.01 12.71
N ILE A 655 13.69 -11.21 13.22
CA ILE A 655 13.99 -11.23 14.65
C ILE A 655 13.42 -10.00 15.35
N ASN A 656 12.82 -10.19 16.53
CA ASN A 656 12.28 -9.11 17.36
C ASN A 656 11.19 -8.27 16.66
N THR A 657 10.46 -8.87 15.73
CA THR A 657 9.28 -8.25 15.12
C THR A 657 8.05 -9.10 15.36
N TRP A 658 6.90 -8.43 15.41
CA TRP A 658 5.59 -9.05 15.58
C TRP A 658 4.77 -8.88 14.30
N ALA A 659 3.77 -9.73 14.15
CA ALA A 659 2.71 -9.58 13.17
C ALA A 659 1.43 -10.19 13.74
N THR A 660 0.29 -9.86 13.15
CA THR A 660 -1.00 -10.40 13.57
C THR A 660 -1.58 -11.32 12.52
N TRP A 661 -2.46 -12.21 12.97
CA TRP A 661 -3.11 -13.20 12.12
C TRP A 661 -4.58 -13.32 12.51
N VAL A 662 -5.46 -13.29 11.51
CA VAL A 662 -6.91 -13.34 11.66
C VAL A 662 -7.41 -14.74 11.29
N CYS A 663 -8.34 -15.25 12.08
CA CYS A 663 -8.96 -16.56 11.86
C CYS A 663 -10.48 -16.48 12.07
N GLY A 664 -11.24 -16.88 11.05
CA GLY A 664 -12.68 -17.05 11.12
C GLY A 664 -13.02 -18.49 11.53
N LEU A 665 -13.91 -18.63 12.52
CA LEU A 665 -14.22 -19.87 13.22
C LEU A 665 -15.74 -20.08 13.23
N GLY A 666 -16.20 -21.07 12.47
CA GLY A 666 -17.62 -21.38 12.27
C GLY A 666 -18.04 -22.72 12.88
N PRO A 667 -19.35 -23.00 12.95
CA PRO A 667 -19.86 -24.31 13.38
C PRO A 667 -19.47 -25.45 12.43
N GLY A 668 -19.04 -25.13 11.21
CA GLY A 668 -18.84 -26.11 10.16
C GLY A 668 -20.12 -26.91 9.92
N ASP A 669 -21.25 -26.22 9.71
CA ASP A 669 -22.58 -26.74 9.27
C ASP A 669 -23.22 -25.59 8.46
N CYS A 670 -22.67 -25.38 7.28
CA CYS A 670 -22.94 -24.25 6.41
C CYS A 670 -24.33 -24.29 5.74
N ASN A 671 -24.89 -25.49 5.53
CA ASN A 671 -26.25 -25.65 4.98
C ASN A 671 -27.34 -25.70 6.07
N ALA A 672 -26.95 -25.60 7.34
CA ALA A 672 -27.82 -25.60 8.52
C ALA A 672 -28.76 -26.82 8.58
N ASN A 673 -28.36 -27.96 8.00
CA ASN A 673 -29.15 -29.19 8.01
C ASN A 673 -29.03 -29.94 9.36
N GLY A 674 -28.17 -29.48 10.25
CA GLY A 674 -27.90 -30.07 11.56
C GLY A 674 -26.82 -31.16 11.54
N ILE A 675 -26.07 -31.26 10.45
CA ILE A 675 -24.97 -32.20 10.21
C ILE A 675 -23.73 -31.36 9.95
N PRO A 676 -22.62 -31.56 10.70
CA PRO A 676 -21.41 -30.83 10.40
C PRO A 676 -20.94 -31.08 8.97
N ASP A 677 -20.38 -30.07 8.30
CA ASP A 677 -19.77 -30.04 6.97
C ASP A 677 -18.89 -31.26 6.70
N ALA A 678 -18.02 -31.61 7.65
CA ALA A 678 -17.20 -32.82 7.55
C ALA A 678 -18.05 -34.10 7.47
N CYS A 679 -19.19 -34.17 8.16
CA CYS A 679 -20.14 -35.27 8.12
C CYS A 679 -21.07 -35.22 6.90
N ASP A 680 -21.29 -34.05 6.33
CA ASP A 680 -22.00 -33.87 5.07
C ASP A 680 -21.21 -34.44 3.89
N ILE A 681 -19.88 -34.28 3.89
CA ILE A 681 -18.97 -34.82 2.86
C ILE A 681 -18.79 -36.33 3.02
N SER A 682 -18.52 -36.80 4.25
CA SER A 682 -18.26 -38.22 4.48
C SER A 682 -18.71 -38.74 5.85
N CYS A 683 -19.46 -39.83 5.82
CA CYS A 683 -19.79 -40.62 7.01
C CYS A 683 -18.58 -41.23 7.73
N SER A 684 -17.39 -41.27 7.12
CA SER A 684 -16.19 -41.84 7.74
C SER A 684 -15.42 -40.84 8.60
N ASN A 685 -15.82 -39.57 8.61
CA ASN A 685 -15.13 -38.55 9.38
C ASN A 685 -15.37 -38.71 10.90
N PRO A 686 -14.37 -38.38 11.76
CA PRO A 686 -14.49 -38.56 13.20
C PRO A 686 -15.67 -37.76 13.79
N GLY A 687 -16.57 -38.42 14.53
CA GLY A 687 -17.73 -37.79 15.15
C GLY A 687 -19.04 -37.88 14.35
N CYS A 688 -18.99 -38.42 13.13
CA CYS A 688 -20.18 -38.59 12.29
C CYS A 688 -20.94 -39.88 12.64
N SER A 689 -22.25 -39.77 12.87
CA SER A 689 -23.11 -40.90 13.23
C SER A 689 -24.25 -41.07 12.20
N PRO A 690 -24.38 -42.23 11.52
CA PRO A 690 -25.47 -42.46 10.56
C PRO A 690 -26.86 -42.31 11.21
N PRO A 691 -27.87 -41.73 10.51
CA PRO A 691 -28.25 -42.16 9.16
C PRO A 691 -28.28 -41.09 8.06
N ASN A 692 -27.73 -39.88 8.24
CA ASN A 692 -27.89 -38.78 7.27
C ASN A 692 -26.58 -38.14 6.75
N CYS A 693 -25.42 -38.78 6.93
CA CYS A 693 -24.12 -38.27 6.49
C CYS A 693 -23.78 -38.62 5.02
N GLY A 694 -22.83 -37.90 4.40
CA GLY A 694 -22.29 -38.20 3.06
C GLY A 694 -23.18 -37.80 1.88
N GLY A 695 -23.91 -36.68 2.01
CA GLY A 695 -24.83 -36.17 1.00
C GLY A 695 -24.26 -35.05 0.13
N SER A 696 -23.13 -34.46 0.51
CA SER A 696 -22.55 -33.28 -0.14
C SER A 696 -21.28 -33.63 -0.93
N LEU A 697 -21.05 -32.89 -2.01
CA LEU A 697 -19.82 -32.98 -2.79
C LEU A 697 -18.72 -32.11 -2.13
N ASP A 698 -17.46 -32.46 -2.38
CA ASP A 698 -16.24 -31.75 -1.98
C ASP A 698 -15.23 -31.96 -3.12
N CYS A 699 -15.32 -31.09 -4.13
CA CYS A 699 -14.59 -31.21 -5.40
C CYS A 699 -13.11 -30.88 -5.27
N ASN A 700 -12.72 -30.02 -4.32
CA ASN A 700 -11.34 -29.61 -4.05
C ASN A 700 -10.69 -30.37 -2.87
N ALA A 701 -11.45 -31.24 -2.20
CA ALA A 701 -11.05 -32.06 -1.05
C ALA A 701 -10.58 -31.26 0.18
N ASN A 702 -11.11 -30.04 0.38
CA ASN A 702 -10.72 -29.15 1.47
C ASN A 702 -11.54 -29.38 2.77
N LEU A 703 -12.46 -30.34 2.77
CA LEU A 703 -13.38 -30.67 3.87
C LEU A 703 -14.48 -29.63 4.14
N ILE A 704 -14.76 -28.75 3.18
CA ILE A 704 -15.91 -27.87 3.09
C ILE A 704 -16.83 -28.39 1.96
N PRO A 705 -18.13 -28.56 2.20
CA PRO A 705 -19.07 -28.95 1.14
C PRO A 705 -19.12 -27.92 0.01
N ASP A 706 -19.17 -28.38 -1.25
CA ASP A 706 -19.26 -27.52 -2.45
C ASP A 706 -20.33 -26.40 -2.31
N GLN A 707 -21.53 -26.77 -1.85
CA GLN A 707 -22.66 -25.85 -1.63
C GLN A 707 -22.42 -24.75 -0.57
N CYS A 708 -21.24 -24.75 0.05
CA CYS A 708 -20.84 -23.87 1.13
C CYS A 708 -19.58 -23.08 0.81
N GLU A 709 -19.11 -23.23 -0.42
CA GLU A 709 -18.05 -22.44 -1.01
C GLU A 709 -18.69 -21.37 -1.89
N ASP A 710 -17.90 -20.38 -2.29
CA ASP A 710 -18.40 -19.30 -3.12
C ASP A 710 -18.73 -19.87 -4.53
N ASP A 711 -19.99 -19.74 -4.96
CA ASP A 711 -20.49 -20.09 -6.29
C ASP A 711 -21.16 -18.85 -6.89
N CYS A 712 -20.40 -18.10 -7.66
CA CYS A 712 -20.83 -16.84 -8.23
C CYS A 712 -21.87 -17.02 -9.35
N ASN A 713 -21.83 -18.15 -10.07
CA ASN A 713 -22.65 -18.41 -11.24
C ASN A 713 -23.91 -19.25 -10.93
N ASN A 714 -24.04 -19.71 -9.68
CA ASN A 714 -25.13 -20.51 -9.12
C ASN A 714 -25.38 -21.80 -9.90
N ASN A 715 -24.32 -22.48 -10.35
CA ASN A 715 -24.40 -23.77 -11.04
C ASN A 715 -24.27 -24.98 -10.10
N ASP A 716 -24.19 -24.74 -8.79
CA ASP A 716 -23.96 -25.72 -7.71
C ASP A 716 -22.54 -26.33 -7.72
N ILE A 717 -21.57 -25.68 -8.38
CA ILE A 717 -20.14 -25.99 -8.40
C ILE A 717 -19.38 -24.75 -7.90
N PRO A 718 -18.50 -24.88 -6.89
CA PRO A 718 -17.68 -23.79 -6.39
C PRO A 718 -16.80 -23.15 -7.47
N ASP A 719 -16.55 -21.86 -7.33
CA ASP A 719 -15.74 -21.05 -8.25
C ASP A 719 -14.36 -21.68 -8.52
N ASP A 720 -13.68 -22.16 -7.49
CA ASP A 720 -12.36 -22.79 -7.60
C ASP A 720 -12.40 -24.16 -8.28
N CYS A 721 -13.50 -24.90 -8.11
CA CYS A 721 -13.74 -26.14 -8.82
C CYS A 721 -14.16 -25.93 -10.27
N ASP A 722 -14.90 -24.88 -10.56
CA ASP A 722 -15.18 -24.43 -11.92
C ASP A 722 -13.87 -24.08 -12.64
N ILE A 723 -12.96 -23.37 -11.97
CA ILE A 723 -11.63 -23.03 -12.51
C ILE A 723 -10.80 -24.30 -12.71
N ALA A 724 -10.76 -25.20 -11.73
CA ALA A 724 -10.06 -26.49 -11.86
C ALA A 724 -10.63 -27.38 -12.98
N ALA A 725 -11.93 -27.25 -13.27
CA ALA A 725 -12.60 -27.92 -14.38
C ALA A 725 -12.35 -27.25 -15.75
N GLY A 726 -11.60 -26.14 -15.79
CA GLY A 726 -11.17 -25.44 -16.99
C GLY A 726 -11.95 -24.15 -17.30
N THR A 727 -12.69 -23.62 -16.33
CA THR A 727 -13.25 -22.27 -16.43
C THR A 727 -12.10 -21.26 -16.42
N PRO A 728 -12.07 -20.27 -17.33
CA PRO A 728 -11.04 -19.25 -17.34
C PRO A 728 -11.02 -18.42 -16.05
N ASP A 729 -9.83 -18.27 -15.47
CA ASP A 729 -9.45 -17.31 -14.42
C ASP A 729 -8.08 -16.75 -14.82
N CYS A 730 -8.11 -15.70 -15.62
CA CYS A 730 -6.92 -15.15 -16.24
C CYS A 730 -6.09 -14.27 -15.29
N ASN A 731 -6.73 -13.68 -14.27
CA ASN A 731 -6.07 -12.83 -13.27
C ASN A 731 -5.62 -13.61 -12.02
N ALA A 732 -5.94 -14.91 -11.96
CA ALA A 732 -5.60 -15.86 -10.91
C ALA A 732 -6.11 -15.43 -9.52
N ASN A 733 -7.26 -14.76 -9.45
CA ASN A 733 -7.87 -14.31 -8.21
C ASN A 733 -8.79 -15.37 -7.57
N ALA A 734 -8.90 -16.56 -8.18
CA ALA A 734 -9.78 -17.66 -7.79
C ALA A 734 -11.29 -17.38 -7.95
N ILE A 735 -11.64 -16.42 -8.80
CA ILE A 735 -13.01 -16.14 -9.26
C ILE A 735 -13.03 -16.31 -10.78
N PRO A 736 -13.99 -17.05 -11.35
CA PRO A 736 -14.12 -17.16 -12.80
C PRO A 736 -14.21 -15.80 -13.50
N ASP A 737 -13.56 -15.66 -14.66
CA ASP A 737 -13.58 -14.46 -15.51
C ASP A 737 -15.02 -13.94 -15.74
N SER A 738 -15.94 -14.87 -16.02
CA SER A 738 -17.36 -14.57 -16.23
C SER A 738 -18.04 -13.90 -15.02
N CYS A 739 -17.57 -14.20 -13.81
CA CYS A 739 -18.10 -13.65 -12.57
C CYS A 739 -17.46 -12.33 -12.19
N ASP A 740 -16.17 -12.14 -12.49
CA ASP A 740 -15.53 -10.84 -12.39
C ASP A 740 -16.22 -9.82 -13.30
N ILE A 741 -16.60 -10.22 -14.52
CA ILE A 741 -17.38 -9.40 -15.46
C ILE A 741 -18.80 -9.16 -14.93
N ALA A 742 -19.52 -10.22 -14.53
CA ALA A 742 -20.91 -10.09 -14.08
C ALA A 742 -21.07 -9.26 -12.80
N SER A 743 -20.07 -9.26 -11.92
CA SER A 743 -20.02 -8.45 -10.70
C SER A 743 -19.58 -7.00 -10.92
N GLY A 744 -19.09 -6.68 -12.13
CA GLY A 744 -18.57 -5.36 -12.48
C GLY A 744 -17.19 -5.05 -11.90
N VAL A 745 -16.47 -6.08 -11.44
CA VAL A 745 -15.09 -5.98 -10.94
C VAL A 745 -14.09 -5.96 -12.09
N ALA A 746 -14.37 -6.70 -13.17
CA ALA A 746 -13.66 -6.64 -14.43
C ALA A 746 -14.52 -5.97 -15.51
N LEU A 747 -13.86 -5.23 -16.40
CA LEU A 747 -14.47 -4.70 -17.62
C LEU A 747 -14.29 -5.72 -18.75
N ASP A 748 -15.34 -5.89 -19.55
CA ASP A 748 -15.34 -6.64 -20.81
C ASP A 748 -16.06 -5.75 -21.83
N CYS A 749 -15.29 -4.82 -22.40
CA CYS A 749 -15.84 -3.78 -23.25
C CYS A 749 -16.24 -4.32 -24.65
N ASN A 750 -15.59 -5.39 -25.12
CA ASN A 750 -15.85 -6.01 -26.41
C ASN A 750 -16.92 -7.13 -26.35
N GLY A 751 -17.32 -7.54 -25.14
CA GLY A 751 -18.37 -8.51 -24.87
C GLY A 751 -18.01 -9.94 -25.24
N ASN A 752 -16.72 -10.28 -25.25
CA ASN A 752 -16.24 -11.60 -25.65
C ASN A 752 -16.22 -12.62 -24.49
N GLY A 753 -16.53 -12.18 -23.26
CA GLY A 753 -16.54 -12.99 -22.05
C GLY A 753 -15.18 -13.17 -21.38
N VAL A 754 -14.17 -12.40 -21.79
CA VAL A 754 -12.81 -12.34 -21.23
C VAL A 754 -12.56 -10.91 -20.73
N PRO A 755 -12.03 -10.72 -19.51
CA PRO A 755 -11.68 -9.39 -19.03
C PRO A 755 -10.71 -8.64 -19.96
N ASP A 756 -10.92 -7.33 -20.09
CA ASP A 756 -10.10 -6.43 -20.92
C ASP A 756 -8.60 -6.56 -20.61
N SER A 757 -8.24 -6.65 -19.33
CA SER A 757 -6.86 -6.84 -18.87
C SER A 757 -6.23 -8.16 -19.34
N CYS A 758 -7.07 -9.18 -19.52
CA CYS A 758 -6.66 -10.50 -19.95
C CYS A 758 -6.57 -10.60 -21.46
N ASP A 759 -7.45 -9.90 -22.18
CA ASP A 759 -7.33 -9.71 -23.61
C ASP A 759 -6.01 -9.01 -23.98
N ILE A 760 -5.63 -7.98 -23.23
CA ILE A 760 -4.37 -7.24 -23.43
C ILE A 760 -3.15 -8.10 -23.10
N SER A 761 -3.13 -8.73 -21.92
CA SER A 761 -1.97 -9.54 -21.49
C SER A 761 -1.76 -10.80 -22.32
N SER A 762 -2.83 -11.38 -22.88
CA SER A 762 -2.76 -12.51 -23.82
C SER A 762 -2.41 -12.09 -25.25
N GLY A 763 -2.37 -10.78 -25.53
CA GLY A 763 -2.12 -10.23 -26.86
C GLY A 763 -3.27 -10.47 -27.86
N THR A 764 -4.47 -10.80 -27.36
CA THR A 764 -5.66 -11.00 -28.20
C THR A 764 -6.38 -9.68 -28.50
N SER A 765 -6.23 -8.68 -27.63
CA SER A 765 -6.53 -7.28 -27.94
C SER A 765 -5.28 -6.39 -27.80
N PRO A 766 -5.00 -5.50 -28.76
CA PRO A 766 -3.93 -4.52 -28.62
C PRO A 766 -4.33 -3.40 -27.64
N ASP A 767 -3.35 -2.92 -26.88
CA ASP A 767 -3.40 -1.72 -26.04
C ASP A 767 -2.08 -0.97 -26.30
N CYS A 768 -2.12 -0.11 -27.31
CA CYS A 768 -0.92 0.55 -27.80
C CYS A 768 -0.52 1.76 -26.94
N ASN A 769 -1.47 2.36 -26.22
CA ASN A 769 -1.21 3.51 -25.34
C ASN A 769 -0.87 3.08 -23.89
N GLY A 770 -1.04 1.80 -23.56
CA GLY A 770 -0.70 1.19 -22.28
C GLY A 770 -1.62 1.62 -21.14
N ASN A 771 -2.84 2.08 -21.44
CA ASN A 771 -3.77 2.58 -20.44
C ASN A 771 -4.61 1.48 -19.77
N GLY A 772 -4.47 0.22 -20.21
CA GLY A 772 -5.20 -0.93 -19.70
C GLY A 772 -6.60 -1.11 -20.30
N VAL A 773 -6.94 -0.39 -21.36
CA VAL A 773 -8.18 -0.52 -22.13
C VAL A 773 -7.83 -0.92 -23.57
N PRO A 774 -8.49 -1.95 -24.14
CA PRO A 774 -8.26 -2.33 -25.54
C PRO A 774 -8.48 -1.17 -26.52
N ASP A 775 -7.63 -1.06 -27.53
CA ASP A 775 -7.68 -0.02 -28.56
C ASP A 775 -9.07 0.15 -29.18
N SER A 776 -9.72 -0.99 -29.50
CA SER A 776 -11.07 -1.00 -30.07
C SER A 776 -12.14 -0.36 -29.16
N CYS A 777 -11.94 -0.48 -27.84
CA CYS A 777 -12.86 0.07 -26.86
C CYS A 777 -12.60 1.55 -26.64
N ASP A 778 -11.34 1.97 -26.67
CA ASP A 778 -10.95 3.37 -26.65
C ASP A 778 -11.54 4.15 -27.85
N ILE A 779 -11.50 3.55 -29.04
CA ILE A 779 -12.13 4.12 -30.25
C ILE A 779 -13.65 4.19 -30.09
N SER A 780 -14.29 3.11 -29.62
CA SER A 780 -15.74 3.05 -29.45
C SER A 780 -16.27 4.05 -28.40
N ALA A 781 -15.49 4.30 -27.35
CA ALA A 781 -15.79 5.23 -26.28
C ALA A 781 -15.47 6.69 -26.66
N GLY A 782 -14.73 6.90 -27.76
CA GLY A 782 -14.24 8.21 -28.20
C GLY A 782 -13.15 8.78 -27.29
N THR A 783 -12.49 7.93 -26.49
CA THR A 783 -11.34 8.30 -25.65
C THR A 783 -10.05 8.35 -26.45
N SER A 784 -9.96 7.57 -27.54
CA SER A 784 -8.90 7.68 -28.55
C SER A 784 -9.49 7.93 -29.94
N PRO A 785 -8.96 8.90 -30.71
CA PRO A 785 -9.40 9.14 -32.08
C PRO A 785 -8.85 8.06 -33.03
N ASP A 786 -9.65 7.71 -34.05
CA ASP A 786 -9.30 6.88 -35.20
C ASP A 786 -9.90 7.57 -36.44
N CYS A 787 -9.12 8.48 -37.01
CA CYS A 787 -9.61 9.37 -38.06
C CYS A 787 -9.69 8.68 -39.42
N ASN A 788 -8.85 7.67 -39.67
CA ASN A 788 -8.80 6.93 -40.94
C ASN A 788 -9.74 5.70 -40.94
N GLY A 789 -10.29 5.32 -39.77
CA GLY A 789 -11.24 4.24 -39.59
C GLY A 789 -10.63 2.85 -39.77
N ASN A 790 -9.33 2.69 -39.58
CA ASN A 790 -8.62 1.42 -39.77
C ASN A 790 -8.70 0.50 -38.54
N GLY A 791 -9.26 0.99 -37.42
CA GLY A 791 -9.39 0.25 -36.16
C GLY A 791 -8.15 0.30 -35.26
N ILE A 792 -7.17 1.16 -35.58
CA ILE A 792 -5.98 1.46 -34.79
C ILE A 792 -6.08 2.94 -34.37
N PRO A 793 -5.87 3.29 -33.10
CA PRO A 793 -5.91 4.68 -32.66
C PRO A 793 -4.84 5.54 -33.36
N ASP A 794 -5.15 6.81 -33.64
CA ASP A 794 -4.25 7.75 -34.31
C ASP A 794 -2.86 7.83 -33.64
N PRO A 795 -2.72 7.89 -32.28
CA PRO A 795 -1.41 7.89 -31.63
C PRO A 795 -0.57 6.63 -31.93
N CYS A 796 -1.24 5.54 -32.28
CA CYS A 796 -0.63 4.23 -32.49
C CYS A 796 -0.30 4.00 -33.97
N ASP A 797 -1.08 4.58 -34.87
CA ASP A 797 -0.68 4.76 -36.26
C ASP A 797 0.59 5.63 -36.36
N LEU A 798 0.70 6.68 -35.53
CA LEU A 798 1.91 7.51 -35.45
C LEU A 798 3.10 6.76 -34.82
N ALA A 799 2.88 6.05 -33.71
CA ALA A 799 3.95 5.30 -33.04
C ALA A 799 4.50 4.12 -33.87
N SER A 800 3.64 3.49 -34.69
CA SER A 800 4.03 2.42 -35.62
C SER A 800 4.65 2.93 -36.92
N GLY A 801 4.57 4.24 -37.18
CA GLY A 801 4.97 4.86 -38.45
C GLY A 801 4.04 4.53 -39.62
N ALA A 802 2.84 4.03 -39.35
CA ALA A 802 1.79 3.82 -40.33
C ALA A 802 1.14 5.14 -40.79
N ALA A 803 1.21 6.17 -39.94
CA ALA A 803 0.85 7.55 -40.26
C ALA A 803 2.03 8.51 -40.02
N ILE A 804 1.99 9.67 -40.68
CA ILE A 804 2.98 10.75 -40.54
C ILE A 804 2.30 11.90 -39.77
N ASP A 805 3.02 12.50 -38.83
CA ASP A 805 2.64 13.75 -38.14
C ASP A 805 3.84 14.69 -38.23
N CYS A 806 3.89 15.42 -39.32
CA CYS A 806 5.05 16.23 -39.64
C CYS A 806 5.07 17.57 -38.87
N ASN A 807 3.91 18.01 -38.35
CA ASN A 807 3.78 19.24 -37.57
C ASN A 807 3.87 19.00 -36.05
N GLY A 808 3.84 17.74 -35.61
CA GLY A 808 4.02 17.28 -34.24
C GLY A 808 2.81 17.55 -33.34
N ASN A 809 1.61 17.69 -33.90
CA ASN A 809 0.39 18.03 -33.14
C ASN A 809 -0.34 16.79 -32.58
N GLY A 810 0.12 15.57 -32.90
CA GLY A 810 -0.46 14.31 -32.46
C GLY A 810 -1.64 13.81 -33.30
N ILE A 811 -1.89 14.40 -34.47
CA ILE A 811 -2.91 14.01 -35.45
C ILE A 811 -2.21 13.63 -36.77
N PRO A 812 -2.56 12.49 -37.40
CA PRO A 812 -2.08 12.14 -38.73
C PRO A 812 -2.29 13.24 -39.78
N ASP A 813 -1.28 13.51 -40.60
CA ASP A 813 -1.27 14.56 -41.63
C ASP A 813 -2.46 14.47 -42.59
N ASP A 814 -2.81 13.26 -43.04
CA ASP A 814 -3.97 13.02 -43.91
C ASP A 814 -5.30 13.47 -43.27
N CYS A 815 -5.40 13.34 -41.94
CA CYS A 815 -6.57 13.74 -41.16
C CYS A 815 -6.58 15.24 -40.87
N ASP A 816 -5.40 15.83 -40.70
CA ASP A 816 -5.19 17.26 -40.59
C ASP A 816 -5.60 18.00 -41.89
N ILE A 817 -5.23 17.46 -43.05
CA ILE A 817 -5.63 17.98 -44.37
C ILE A 817 -7.14 17.79 -44.58
N THR A 818 -7.66 16.59 -44.32
CA THR A 818 -9.08 16.26 -44.56
C THR A 818 -10.01 17.08 -43.66
N SER A 819 -9.60 17.39 -42.43
CA SER A 819 -10.36 18.23 -41.49
C SER A 819 -10.21 19.74 -41.78
N GLY A 820 -9.29 20.13 -42.66
CA GLY A 820 -8.97 21.52 -42.99
C GLY A 820 -8.16 22.24 -41.91
N PHE A 821 -7.55 21.51 -40.98
CA PHE A 821 -6.66 22.05 -39.96
C PHE A 821 -5.29 22.42 -40.54
N SER A 822 -4.79 21.61 -41.48
CA SER A 822 -3.58 21.88 -42.27
C SER A 822 -3.93 22.18 -43.73
N GLN A 823 -3.17 23.08 -44.37
CA GLN A 823 -3.31 23.39 -45.79
C GLN A 823 -2.44 22.47 -46.64
N ASP A 824 -2.94 22.07 -47.80
CA ASP A 824 -2.23 21.36 -48.87
C ASP A 824 -2.63 22.01 -50.21
N CYS A 825 -2.05 23.17 -50.50
CA CYS A 825 -2.42 23.99 -51.65
C CYS A 825 -2.02 23.34 -52.98
N ASN A 826 -0.97 22.52 -52.99
CA ASN A 826 -0.48 21.84 -54.19
C ASN A 826 -1.10 20.43 -54.39
N ASN A 827 -1.91 19.96 -53.43
CA ASN A 827 -2.60 18.67 -53.37
C ASN A 827 -1.66 17.47 -53.51
N ASN A 828 -0.47 17.55 -52.92
CA ASN A 828 0.50 16.45 -52.92
C ASN A 828 0.29 15.46 -51.75
N GLY A 829 -0.64 15.73 -50.85
CA GLY A 829 -0.94 14.91 -49.67
C GLY A 829 0.00 15.17 -48.49
N ILE A 830 0.76 16.27 -48.49
CA ILE A 830 1.68 16.68 -47.43
C ILE A 830 1.26 18.09 -46.94
N PRO A 831 1.14 18.32 -45.62
CA PRO A 831 0.84 19.64 -45.08
C PRO A 831 1.89 20.69 -45.50
N ASP A 832 1.46 21.83 -46.02
CA ASP A 832 2.35 22.88 -46.53
C ASP A 832 3.39 23.34 -45.49
N ASN A 833 2.94 23.88 -44.35
CA ASN A 833 3.80 24.35 -43.26
C ASN A 833 3.58 23.47 -42.02
N PRO A 834 4.61 22.86 -41.40
CA PRO A 834 6.05 22.99 -41.68
C PRO A 834 6.63 21.97 -42.68
N CYS A 835 5.80 21.15 -43.31
CA CYS A 835 6.25 19.86 -43.83
C CYS A 835 6.63 19.89 -45.31
N ASP A 836 6.04 20.81 -46.07
CA ASP A 836 6.28 20.98 -47.50
C ASP A 836 7.16 22.21 -47.83
N LEU A 837 7.69 22.92 -46.81
CA LEU A 837 8.51 24.13 -46.97
C LEU A 837 10.03 23.90 -46.91
N THR A 838 10.52 22.68 -46.69
CA THR A 838 11.97 22.41 -46.53
C THR A 838 12.48 21.34 -47.50
N SER A 839 13.60 21.63 -48.18
CA SER A 839 14.19 20.71 -49.17
C SER A 839 14.97 19.53 -48.57
N ILE A 840 14.99 19.38 -47.24
CA ILE A 840 15.71 18.32 -46.54
C ILE A 840 14.72 17.24 -46.11
N TYR A 841 14.80 16.09 -46.76
CA TYR A 841 14.09 14.89 -46.33
C TYR A 841 14.88 14.22 -45.20
N SER A 842 14.24 13.99 -44.06
CA SER A 842 14.81 13.22 -42.95
C SER A 842 13.78 12.25 -42.38
N SER A 843 14.20 11.02 -42.09
CA SER A 843 13.33 9.98 -41.55
C SER A 843 14.15 9.01 -40.68
N ALA A 844 13.62 8.56 -39.56
CA ALA A 844 14.33 7.69 -38.62
C ALA A 844 13.46 6.53 -38.13
N SER A 845 14.06 5.35 -38.01
CA SER A 845 13.41 4.16 -37.46
C SER A 845 13.36 4.20 -35.92
N PRO A 846 12.38 3.53 -35.29
CA PRO A 846 12.48 3.15 -33.88
C PRO A 846 13.63 2.16 -33.65
N ASN A 847 13.87 1.76 -32.40
CA ASN A 847 14.82 0.69 -32.07
C ASN A 847 14.28 -0.65 -32.59
N LEU A 848 14.90 -1.20 -33.63
CA LEU A 848 14.51 -2.49 -34.22
C LEU A 848 15.28 -3.61 -33.51
N SER A 849 14.57 -4.55 -32.90
CA SER A 849 15.12 -5.59 -32.03
C SER A 849 14.49 -6.96 -32.29
N PRO A 850 15.22 -8.08 -32.14
CA PRO A 850 16.67 -8.16 -31.93
C PRO A 850 17.44 -8.08 -33.25
N ILE A 851 18.64 -7.50 -33.23
CA ILE A 851 19.59 -7.57 -34.36
C ILE A 851 20.60 -8.69 -34.11
N GLY A 852 20.70 -9.64 -35.03
CA GLY A 852 21.64 -10.77 -34.95
C GLY A 852 21.44 -11.82 -36.03
N ALA A 853 22.29 -12.85 -36.04
CA ALA A 853 22.29 -13.90 -37.03
C ALA A 853 20.92 -14.60 -37.11
N GLY A 854 20.30 -14.57 -38.29
CA GLY A 854 18.95 -15.13 -38.50
C GLY A 854 17.79 -14.18 -38.17
N SER A 855 18.07 -12.97 -37.69
CA SER A 855 17.09 -11.93 -37.35
C SER A 855 17.36 -10.65 -38.16
N PRO A 856 17.12 -10.64 -39.49
CA PRO A 856 17.27 -9.44 -40.29
C PRO A 856 16.24 -8.39 -39.88
N GLN A 857 16.68 -7.14 -39.79
CA GLN A 857 15.80 -6.01 -39.52
C GLN A 857 15.60 -5.20 -40.80
N SER A 858 14.42 -4.61 -40.97
CA SER A 858 14.13 -3.79 -42.15
C SER A 858 13.35 -2.54 -41.77
N TYR A 859 13.67 -1.43 -42.42
CA TYR A 859 12.93 -0.17 -42.31
C TYR A 859 12.50 0.30 -43.70
N THR A 860 11.23 0.65 -43.86
CA THR A 860 10.67 1.05 -45.16
C THR A 860 10.36 2.54 -45.16
N LEU A 861 11.01 3.29 -46.04
CA LEU A 861 10.60 4.65 -46.39
C LEU A 861 9.49 4.53 -47.44
N ILE A 862 8.30 5.05 -47.11
CA ILE A 862 7.15 5.01 -48.01
C ILE A 862 7.26 6.19 -48.97
N ALA A 863 7.26 5.89 -50.28
CA ALA A 863 7.34 6.87 -51.37
C ALA A 863 8.31 8.07 -51.14
N PRO A 864 9.58 7.84 -50.74
CA PRO A 864 10.52 8.93 -50.50
C PRO A 864 10.77 9.78 -51.75
N PRO A 865 10.94 11.11 -51.63
CA PRO A 865 11.26 11.97 -52.76
C PRO A 865 12.56 11.56 -53.42
N ALA A 866 12.71 11.86 -54.72
CA ALA A 866 13.95 11.56 -55.43
C ALA A 866 15.10 12.35 -54.80
N ALA A 867 16.18 11.68 -54.39
CA ALA A 867 17.33 12.36 -53.85
C ALA A 867 18.00 13.24 -54.92
N VAL A 868 18.30 14.49 -54.56
CA VAL A 868 19.06 15.46 -55.37
C VAL A 868 20.48 15.60 -54.82
N GLY A 869 20.63 15.44 -53.49
CA GLY A 869 21.91 15.39 -52.77
C GLY A 869 22.35 13.98 -52.37
N THR A 870 23.53 13.88 -51.75
CA THR A 870 24.02 12.63 -51.16
C THR A 870 23.06 12.13 -50.09
N VAL A 871 22.77 10.82 -50.12
CA VAL A 871 21.96 10.15 -49.10
C VAL A 871 22.86 9.65 -47.99
N THR A 872 22.60 10.11 -46.78
CA THR A 872 23.29 9.70 -45.56
C THR A 872 22.40 8.76 -44.78
N LEU A 873 22.95 7.62 -44.36
CA LEU A 873 22.32 6.66 -43.47
C LEU A 873 23.13 6.58 -42.18
N ASP A 874 22.57 7.12 -41.10
CA ASP A 874 23.15 7.10 -39.76
C ASP A 874 22.57 5.93 -38.96
N PHE A 875 23.43 5.01 -38.54
CA PHE A 875 23.05 3.84 -37.78
C PHE A 875 23.46 4.01 -36.33
N VAL A 876 22.63 3.50 -35.42
CA VAL A 876 23.04 3.26 -34.04
C VAL A 876 22.61 1.87 -33.63
N ALA A 877 23.54 1.01 -33.21
CA ALA A 877 23.23 -0.35 -32.83
C ALA A 877 23.83 -0.75 -31.49
N ARG A 878 23.09 -1.55 -30.73
CA ARG A 878 23.59 -2.29 -29.57
C ARG A 878 23.60 -3.77 -29.96
N GLY A 879 24.76 -4.37 -30.06
CA GLY A 879 24.90 -5.77 -30.47
C GLY A 879 26.28 -6.32 -30.12
N ASP A 880 26.46 -7.59 -30.47
CA ASP A 880 27.72 -8.34 -30.42
C ASP A 880 28.59 -7.91 -31.61
N PHE A 881 29.51 -6.96 -31.39
CA PHE A 881 30.30 -6.26 -32.42
C PHE A 881 31.79 -6.14 -32.06
N ASN A 882 32.28 -6.97 -31.15
CA ASN A 882 33.66 -7.00 -30.68
C ASN A 882 34.66 -7.68 -31.63
N LEU A 883 34.19 -8.33 -32.68
CA LEU A 883 35.03 -8.96 -33.72
C LEU A 883 34.90 -8.25 -35.06
N THR A 884 35.95 -8.32 -35.88
CA THR A 884 35.90 -7.86 -37.29
C THR A 884 34.94 -8.70 -38.14
N SER A 885 34.57 -9.90 -37.67
CA SER A 885 33.58 -10.76 -38.30
C SER A 885 32.14 -10.41 -37.94
N GLU A 886 31.92 -9.55 -36.95
CA GLU A 886 30.61 -9.13 -36.48
C GLU A 886 30.25 -7.78 -37.07
N ASN A 887 29.47 -7.81 -38.14
CA ASN A 887 29.06 -6.60 -38.85
C ASN A 887 27.64 -6.74 -39.40
N VAL A 888 27.08 -5.65 -39.91
CA VAL A 888 25.74 -5.62 -40.51
C VAL A 888 25.84 -5.16 -41.94
N ALA A 889 25.44 -6.02 -42.88
CA ALA A 889 25.32 -5.67 -44.28
C ALA A 889 24.03 -4.88 -44.51
N VAL A 890 24.13 -3.78 -45.26
CA VAL A 890 23.02 -2.89 -45.56
C VAL A 890 22.76 -2.87 -47.06
N ASP A 891 21.52 -3.12 -47.45
CA ASP A 891 21.03 -2.95 -48.82
C ASP A 891 19.72 -2.15 -48.86
N ILE A 892 19.46 -1.47 -49.97
CA ILE A 892 18.18 -0.81 -50.25
C ILE A 892 17.54 -1.49 -51.45
N ASN A 893 16.37 -2.11 -51.25
CA ASN A 893 15.66 -2.89 -52.28
C ASN A 893 16.56 -3.93 -52.98
N GLY A 894 17.49 -4.56 -52.25
CA GLY A 894 18.45 -5.53 -52.79
C GLY A 894 19.68 -4.91 -53.45
N THR A 895 19.79 -3.57 -53.53
CA THR A 895 21.01 -2.87 -53.97
C THR A 895 21.92 -2.64 -52.78
N ALA A 896 23.08 -3.29 -52.76
CA ALA A 896 24.04 -3.19 -51.65
C ALA A 896 24.54 -1.74 -51.48
N VAL A 897 24.43 -1.22 -50.25
CA VAL A 897 24.91 0.10 -49.86
C VAL A 897 26.30 -0.01 -49.23
N GLY A 898 26.47 -0.94 -48.30
CA GLY A 898 27.73 -1.11 -47.58
C GLY A 898 27.60 -2.05 -46.38
N ILE A 899 28.59 -2.02 -45.51
CA ILE A 899 28.63 -2.76 -44.26
C ILE A 899 28.88 -1.73 -43.15
N VAL A 900 28.09 -1.81 -42.07
CA VAL A 900 28.30 -1.03 -40.85
C VAL A 900 28.77 -1.92 -39.71
N PHE A 901 29.42 -1.30 -38.73
CA PHE A 901 30.07 -1.95 -37.59
C PHE A 901 31.18 -2.92 -38.02
N ASP A 902 31.89 -2.64 -39.12
CA ASP A 902 32.98 -3.48 -39.63
C ASP A 902 34.32 -3.27 -38.90
N THR A 903 34.38 -2.27 -38.02
CA THR A 903 35.44 -2.07 -37.04
C THR A 903 34.99 -2.59 -35.67
N PRO A 904 35.81 -3.39 -34.96
CA PRO A 904 35.46 -3.91 -33.64
C PRO A 904 35.16 -2.83 -32.61
N PHE A 905 34.05 -2.96 -31.90
CA PHE A 905 33.64 -2.14 -30.76
C PHE A 905 33.25 -3.00 -29.57
N ALA A 906 33.14 -2.42 -28.37
CA ALA A 906 32.67 -3.19 -27.23
C ALA A 906 31.21 -3.62 -27.43
N ASP A 907 30.91 -4.90 -27.14
CA ASP A 907 29.55 -5.42 -27.22
C ASP A 907 28.61 -4.65 -26.31
N CYS A 908 27.34 -4.63 -26.72
CA CYS A 908 26.24 -4.23 -25.85
C CYS A 908 26.37 -2.81 -25.28
N HIS A 909 27.06 -1.93 -26.00
CA HIS A 909 27.28 -0.54 -25.64
C HIS A 909 25.99 0.19 -25.26
N ALA A 910 25.96 0.77 -24.06
CA ALA A 910 24.73 1.25 -23.42
C ALA A 910 24.01 2.37 -24.21
N THR A 911 24.74 3.21 -24.94
CA THR A 911 24.17 4.29 -25.77
C THR A 911 23.93 3.88 -27.23
N GLY A 912 24.24 2.62 -27.58
CA GLY A 912 24.42 2.15 -28.96
C GLY A 912 25.72 2.69 -29.58
N GLN A 913 26.25 1.96 -30.56
CA GLN A 913 27.41 2.32 -31.36
C GLN A 913 26.95 3.06 -32.61
N PRO A 914 27.43 4.27 -32.89
CA PRO A 914 27.12 4.98 -34.12
C PRO A 914 27.99 4.50 -35.28
N ASP A 915 27.41 4.39 -36.46
CA ASP A 915 28.14 4.22 -37.72
C ASP A 915 27.35 4.87 -38.87
N GLN A 916 27.98 5.12 -40.00
CA GLN A 916 27.36 5.86 -41.10
C GLN A 916 27.75 5.28 -42.46
N LEU A 917 26.76 5.16 -43.35
CA LEU A 917 26.96 4.93 -44.77
C LEU A 917 26.46 6.11 -45.58
N THR A 918 27.05 6.28 -46.76
CA THR A 918 26.58 7.28 -47.74
C THR A 918 26.40 6.64 -49.11
N MET A 919 25.43 7.16 -49.85
CA MET A 919 25.15 6.73 -51.21
C MET A 919 24.85 7.94 -52.09
N THR A 920 25.32 7.90 -53.34
CA THR A 920 25.03 8.96 -54.32
C THR A 920 23.55 9.02 -54.65
N ALA A 921 23.02 10.22 -54.86
CA ALA A 921 21.63 10.46 -55.31
C ALA A 921 21.20 9.54 -56.46
N SER A 922 22.06 9.36 -57.47
CA SER A 922 21.79 8.50 -58.62
C SER A 922 21.68 7.02 -58.29
N ALA A 923 22.47 6.52 -57.34
CA ALA A 923 22.43 5.12 -56.93
C ALA A 923 21.20 4.84 -56.05
N TYR A 924 20.87 5.76 -55.15
CA TYR A 924 19.65 5.68 -54.34
C TYR A 924 18.40 5.70 -55.22
N ASN A 925 18.27 6.70 -56.11
CA ASN A 925 17.10 6.81 -56.99
C ASN A 925 16.95 5.60 -57.92
N ALA A 926 18.05 5.00 -58.37
CA ALA A 926 18.02 3.78 -59.16
C ALA A 926 17.57 2.54 -58.36
N ALA A 927 17.96 2.45 -57.08
CA ALA A 927 17.56 1.36 -56.18
C ALA A 927 16.08 1.46 -55.76
N VAL A 928 15.58 2.70 -55.57
CA VAL A 928 14.20 2.97 -55.16
C VAL A 928 13.23 2.91 -56.34
N ALA A 929 13.69 3.26 -57.55
CA ALA A 929 12.91 3.22 -58.80
C ALA A 929 11.56 3.97 -58.72
N GLY A 930 11.44 4.98 -57.85
CA GLY A 930 10.23 5.77 -57.64
C GLY A 930 9.15 5.09 -56.78
N GLY A 931 9.48 3.99 -56.08
CA GLY A 931 8.60 3.33 -55.11
C GLY A 931 9.11 3.48 -53.67
N ASN A 932 8.77 2.54 -52.79
CA ASN A 932 9.28 2.53 -51.42
C ASN A 932 10.78 2.16 -51.38
N ALA A 933 11.51 2.72 -50.41
CA ALA A 933 12.89 2.32 -50.13
C ALA A 933 12.91 1.39 -48.92
N VAL A 934 13.12 0.09 -49.14
CA VAL A 934 13.26 -0.90 -48.06
C VAL A 934 14.74 -1.06 -47.72
N ILE A 935 15.14 -0.57 -46.55
CA ILE A 935 16.49 -0.67 -46.01
C ILE A 935 16.57 -1.97 -45.22
N ASN A 936 17.32 -2.95 -45.74
CA ASN A 936 17.57 -4.22 -45.07
C ASN A 936 18.88 -4.14 -44.30
N MET A 937 18.84 -4.55 -43.03
CA MET A 937 19.97 -4.62 -42.11
C MET A 937 20.16 -6.07 -41.71
N ILE A 938 21.16 -6.70 -42.31
CA ILE A 938 21.40 -8.14 -42.20
C ILE A 938 22.69 -8.36 -41.42
N ALA A 939 22.55 -8.78 -40.18
CA ALA A 939 23.71 -9.10 -39.34
C ALA A 939 24.45 -10.33 -39.89
N SER A 940 25.78 -10.29 -39.81
CA SER A 940 26.66 -11.41 -40.12
C SER A 940 26.37 -12.61 -39.21
N ALA A 941 26.80 -13.81 -39.63
CA ALA A 941 26.58 -15.04 -38.87
C ALA A 941 27.26 -15.08 -37.49
N SER A 942 28.16 -14.13 -37.21
CA SER A 942 28.89 -14.04 -35.96
C SER A 942 28.21 -13.15 -34.92
N VAL A 943 27.24 -12.30 -35.30
CA VAL A 943 26.51 -11.45 -34.36
C VAL A 943 25.45 -12.28 -33.66
N ASP A 944 25.62 -12.58 -32.37
CA ASP A 944 24.59 -13.32 -31.61
C ASP A 944 23.54 -12.36 -31.01
N PRO A 945 22.25 -12.51 -31.36
CA PRO A 945 21.18 -11.63 -30.86
C PRO A 945 20.95 -11.73 -29.34
N ASN A 946 21.48 -12.75 -28.67
CA ASN A 946 21.26 -13.00 -27.24
C ASN A 946 22.44 -12.58 -26.34
N VAL A 947 23.52 -12.07 -26.92
CA VAL A 947 24.71 -11.64 -26.15
C VAL A 947 24.41 -10.39 -25.31
N CYS A 948 23.44 -9.56 -25.70
CA CYS A 948 23.09 -8.33 -25.00
C CYS A 948 21.80 -8.43 -24.17
N ASN A 949 21.86 -7.88 -22.94
CA ASN A 949 20.70 -7.69 -22.06
C ASN A 949 20.64 -6.23 -21.54
N PRO A 950 19.55 -5.44 -21.76
CA PRO A 950 18.38 -5.75 -22.59
C PRO A 950 18.74 -6.11 -24.05
N PRO A 951 17.81 -6.72 -24.81
CA PRO A 951 18.08 -7.28 -26.15
C PRO A 951 18.79 -6.32 -27.11
N SER A 952 19.53 -6.89 -28.06
CA SER A 952 20.23 -6.12 -29.10
C SER A 952 19.23 -5.29 -29.93
N PHE A 953 19.67 -4.13 -30.46
CA PHE A 953 18.84 -3.33 -31.36
C PHE A 953 19.67 -2.64 -32.43
N ILE A 954 19.03 -2.22 -33.51
CA ILE A 954 19.58 -1.29 -34.50
C ILE A 954 18.53 -0.23 -34.86
N ARG A 955 18.97 1.02 -35.01
CA ARG A 955 18.17 2.11 -35.59
C ARG A 955 18.91 2.72 -36.78
N VAL A 956 18.16 3.23 -37.74
CA VAL A 956 18.68 3.96 -38.90
C VAL A 956 17.96 5.30 -39.05
N ALA A 957 18.71 6.36 -39.33
CA ALA A 957 18.20 7.66 -39.74
C ALA A 957 18.73 7.98 -41.15
N VAL A 958 17.83 8.38 -42.05
CA VAL A 958 18.13 8.70 -43.44
C VAL A 958 17.94 10.19 -43.65
N THR A 959 18.93 10.86 -44.22
CA THR A 959 18.86 12.29 -44.51
C THR A 959 19.42 12.62 -45.89
N TYR A 960 18.71 13.42 -46.67
CA TYR A 960 19.17 13.94 -47.96
C TYR A 960 18.36 15.16 -48.44
N GLU A 961 18.88 15.86 -49.44
CA GLU A 961 18.15 16.90 -50.15
C GLU A 961 17.19 16.24 -51.16
N GLY A 962 15.88 16.38 -50.94
CA GLY A 962 14.81 15.80 -51.76
C GLY A 962 14.50 16.64 -53.00
N GLY A 963 14.03 16.01 -54.06
CA GLY A 963 13.54 16.66 -55.28
C GLY A 963 12.05 16.92 -55.20
N THR A 964 11.61 17.99 -55.87
CA THR A 964 10.21 18.49 -55.97
C THR A 964 9.15 17.38 -56.06
N PRO A 965 7.98 17.56 -55.42
CA PRO A 965 7.23 18.82 -55.39
C PRO A 965 7.09 19.39 -53.98
N PHE A 966 8.01 20.27 -53.59
CA PHE A 966 7.87 21.08 -52.38
C PHE A 966 7.19 22.40 -52.72
N SER A 967 6.32 22.87 -51.84
CA SER A 967 5.74 24.20 -51.85
C SER A 967 6.86 25.27 -51.75
N GLN A 968 6.87 26.24 -52.67
CA GLN A 968 7.90 27.29 -52.69
C GLN A 968 7.41 28.50 -51.91
N ASP A 969 8.25 29.08 -51.04
CA ASP A 969 7.99 30.39 -50.43
C ASP A 969 9.11 31.33 -50.86
N ALA A 970 9.03 31.84 -52.09
CA ALA A 970 10.09 32.65 -52.68
C ALA A 970 10.27 34.01 -51.99
N ASN A 971 9.20 34.50 -51.33
CA ASN A 971 9.20 35.79 -50.66
C ASN A 971 9.47 35.70 -49.13
N MET A 972 9.58 34.48 -48.59
CA MET A 972 9.88 34.13 -47.20
C MET A 972 8.85 34.66 -46.19
N ASN A 973 7.59 34.79 -46.58
CA ASN A 973 6.54 35.31 -45.69
C ASN A 973 5.85 34.21 -44.85
N GLY A 974 6.21 32.94 -45.05
CA GLY A 974 5.67 31.78 -44.35
C GLY A 974 4.39 31.21 -44.94
N ILE A 975 3.96 31.68 -46.11
CA ILE A 975 2.85 31.15 -46.93
C ILE A 975 3.47 30.67 -48.26
N PRO A 976 3.24 29.42 -48.70
CA PRO A 976 3.67 29.00 -50.03
C PRO A 976 3.14 29.92 -51.14
N ASP A 977 3.98 30.24 -52.12
CA ASP A 977 3.67 30.98 -53.34
C ASP A 977 2.46 30.37 -54.06
N GLU A 978 2.26 29.05 -54.01
CA GLU A 978 1.08 28.36 -54.54
C GLU A 978 -0.22 28.61 -53.73
N CYS A 979 -0.09 28.99 -52.46
CA CYS A 979 -1.17 29.45 -51.59
C CYS A 979 -1.40 30.97 -51.65
N GLU A 980 -0.52 31.73 -52.33
CA GLU A 980 -0.66 33.17 -52.52
C GLU A 980 -1.62 33.46 -53.68
N GLY A 981 -2.69 34.21 -53.42
CA GLY A 981 -3.66 34.58 -54.45
C GLY A 981 -3.02 35.33 -55.62
N LEU A 982 -3.58 35.17 -56.82
CA LEU A 982 -3.11 35.86 -58.02
C LEU A 982 -3.12 37.39 -57.79
N LEU A 983 -1.98 38.06 -58.01
CA LEU A 983 -1.93 39.52 -57.97
C LEU A 983 -2.96 40.12 -58.94
N GLY A 984 -3.84 40.98 -58.41
CA GLY A 984 -4.98 41.55 -59.13
C GLY A 984 -6.29 40.75 -59.05
N ASP A 985 -6.29 39.54 -58.48
CA ASP A 985 -7.53 38.78 -58.22
C ASP A 985 -8.07 39.22 -56.85
N MET A 986 -9.07 40.10 -56.90
CA MET A 986 -9.61 40.80 -55.75
C MET A 986 -10.94 40.20 -55.29
N ASN A 987 -11.45 39.18 -55.99
CA ASN A 987 -12.56 38.37 -55.51
C ASN A 987 -12.13 36.93 -55.14
N CYS A 988 -10.88 36.56 -55.41
CA CYS A 988 -10.25 35.28 -55.17
C CYS A 988 -10.99 34.10 -55.84
N ASP A 989 -11.52 34.32 -57.03
CA ASP A 989 -12.14 33.27 -57.85
C ASP A 989 -11.13 32.52 -58.75
N GLY A 990 -9.86 32.91 -58.68
CA GLY A 990 -8.75 32.30 -59.39
C GLY A 990 -8.49 32.90 -60.77
N VAL A 991 -9.14 34.01 -61.14
CA VAL A 991 -8.97 34.67 -62.43
C VAL A 991 -8.89 36.19 -62.24
N VAL A 992 -7.86 36.84 -62.81
CA VAL A 992 -7.80 38.31 -62.86
C VAL A 992 -8.60 38.78 -64.08
N ASP A 993 -9.82 39.25 -63.87
CA ASP A 993 -10.68 39.77 -64.91
C ASP A 993 -11.50 41.00 -64.49
N ILE A 994 -12.43 41.43 -65.36
CA ILE A 994 -13.21 42.65 -65.14
C ILE A 994 -14.06 42.61 -63.84
N LEU A 995 -14.32 41.42 -63.30
CA LEU A 995 -15.04 41.22 -62.05
C LEU A 995 -14.22 41.63 -60.83
N ASP A 996 -12.89 41.76 -60.94
CA ASP A 996 -12.01 42.24 -59.88
C ASP A 996 -12.02 43.75 -59.69
N ILE A 997 -12.53 44.51 -60.67
CA ILE A 997 -12.53 45.97 -60.61
C ILE A 997 -13.33 46.48 -59.40
N ASN A 998 -14.51 45.91 -59.17
CA ASN A 998 -15.38 46.36 -58.08
C ASN A 998 -14.80 46.02 -56.69
N PRO A 999 -14.34 44.78 -56.44
CA PRO A 999 -13.59 44.44 -55.23
C PRO A 999 -12.32 45.28 -55.04
N PHE A 1000 -11.51 45.50 -56.09
CA PHE A 1000 -10.32 46.35 -56.04
C PHE A 1000 -10.65 47.79 -55.64
N THR A 1001 -11.70 48.36 -56.24
CA THR A 1001 -12.19 49.70 -55.90
C THR A 1001 -12.70 49.77 -54.45
N LEU A 1002 -13.33 48.70 -53.97
CA LEU A 1002 -13.77 48.59 -52.59
C LEU A 1002 -12.58 48.52 -51.63
N ALA A 1003 -11.55 47.74 -51.95
CA ALA A 1003 -10.30 47.66 -51.18
C ALA A 1003 -9.62 49.03 -51.03
N LEU A 1004 -9.57 49.84 -52.09
CA LEU A 1004 -8.98 51.18 -52.06
C LEU A 1004 -9.80 52.20 -51.27
N SER A 1005 -11.13 52.07 -51.28
CA SER A 1005 -12.03 53.09 -50.71
C SER A 1005 -12.49 52.77 -49.28
N ASP A 1006 -12.65 51.50 -48.96
CA ASP A 1006 -13.04 51.00 -47.65
C ASP A 1006 -12.47 49.57 -47.43
N PRO A 1007 -11.20 49.47 -46.98
CA PRO A 1007 -10.54 48.19 -46.70
C PRO A 1007 -11.31 47.29 -45.73
N VAL A 1008 -12.04 47.88 -44.78
CA VAL A 1008 -12.81 47.14 -43.78
C VAL A 1008 -14.06 46.53 -44.41
N ALA A 1009 -14.75 47.28 -45.27
CA ALA A 1009 -15.88 46.75 -46.03
C ALA A 1009 -15.44 45.69 -47.06
N TYR A 1010 -14.26 45.82 -47.65
CA TYR A 1010 -13.68 44.80 -48.52
C TYR A 1010 -13.45 43.47 -47.77
N ALA A 1011 -12.76 43.52 -46.62
CA ALA A 1011 -12.51 42.34 -45.81
C ALA A 1011 -13.80 41.65 -45.32
N ALA A 1012 -14.87 42.41 -45.12
CA ALA A 1012 -16.19 41.87 -44.76
C ALA A 1012 -16.93 41.26 -45.96
N ALA A 1013 -16.75 41.79 -47.17
CA ALA A 1013 -17.41 41.32 -48.39
C ALA A 1013 -16.73 40.09 -49.00
N PHE A 1014 -15.41 39.96 -48.84
CA PHE A 1014 -14.59 38.88 -49.38
C PHE A 1014 -13.78 38.20 -48.26
N PRO A 1015 -14.45 37.51 -47.32
CA PRO A 1015 -13.78 36.84 -46.21
C PRO A 1015 -12.92 35.68 -46.73
N GLY A 1016 -11.60 35.78 -46.53
CA GLY A 1016 -10.61 34.81 -47.04
C GLY A 1016 -9.81 35.30 -48.25
N CYS A 1017 -10.18 36.44 -48.86
CA CYS A 1017 -9.41 37.04 -49.93
C CYS A 1017 -8.43 38.08 -49.39
N ASN A 1018 -7.14 37.90 -49.66
CA ASN A 1018 -6.10 38.79 -49.13
C ASN A 1018 -6.15 40.15 -49.84
N ILE A 1019 -6.29 41.23 -49.07
CA ILE A 1019 -6.33 42.58 -49.64
C ILE A 1019 -5.02 42.94 -50.36
N ASN A 1020 -3.90 42.33 -49.94
CA ASN A 1020 -2.59 42.56 -50.54
C ASN A 1020 -2.48 42.04 -51.98
N ASN A 1021 -3.43 41.25 -52.47
CA ASN A 1021 -3.54 40.94 -53.90
C ASN A 1021 -3.67 42.22 -54.75
N GLY A 1022 -4.11 43.34 -54.13
CA GLY A 1022 -4.22 44.64 -54.77
C GLY A 1022 -2.94 45.48 -54.78
N ASP A 1023 -1.87 45.08 -54.08
CA ASP A 1023 -0.57 45.78 -54.11
C ASP A 1023 0.26 45.29 -55.28
N ILE A 1024 -0.09 45.78 -56.47
CA ILE A 1024 0.44 45.26 -57.73
C ILE A 1024 1.75 45.95 -58.08
N ASN A 1025 2.01 47.12 -57.49
CA ASN A 1025 3.29 47.79 -57.64
C ASN A 1025 4.36 47.26 -56.66
N GLY A 1026 3.95 46.52 -55.61
CA GLY A 1026 4.80 45.79 -54.69
C GLY A 1026 5.50 46.70 -53.67
N ASP A 1027 4.90 47.84 -53.30
CA ASP A 1027 5.46 48.77 -52.32
C ASP A 1027 4.98 48.52 -50.88
N GLY A 1028 4.15 47.50 -50.69
CA GLY A 1028 3.57 47.09 -49.42
C GLY A 1028 2.25 47.78 -49.08
N ASN A 1029 1.70 48.62 -49.96
CA ASN A 1029 0.43 49.33 -49.73
C ASN A 1029 -0.51 49.15 -50.92
N VAL A 1030 -1.79 48.92 -50.63
CA VAL A 1030 -2.85 48.92 -51.64
C VAL A 1030 -3.43 50.33 -51.72
N ASP A 1031 -2.96 51.13 -52.67
CA ASP A 1031 -3.38 52.52 -52.82
C ASP A 1031 -3.59 52.95 -54.28
N VAL A 1032 -3.77 54.25 -54.50
CA VAL A 1032 -4.06 54.81 -55.84
C VAL A 1032 -2.94 54.53 -56.86
N LEU A 1033 -1.72 54.24 -56.40
CA LEU A 1033 -0.56 53.91 -57.24
C LEU A 1033 -0.71 52.53 -57.89
N ASP A 1034 -1.53 51.64 -57.32
CA ASP A 1034 -1.82 50.30 -57.87
C ASP A 1034 -2.83 50.29 -59.00
N ILE A 1035 -3.58 51.39 -59.20
CA ILE A 1035 -4.62 51.45 -60.23
C ILE A 1035 -4.05 51.23 -61.64
N ASN A 1036 -2.92 51.86 -61.97
CA ASN A 1036 -2.35 51.73 -63.31
C ASN A 1036 -1.78 50.32 -63.56
N PRO A 1037 -1.02 49.72 -62.62
CA PRO A 1037 -0.62 48.31 -62.69
C PRO A 1037 -1.81 47.34 -62.75
N PHE A 1038 -2.86 47.55 -61.94
CA PHE A 1038 -4.08 46.73 -61.94
C PHE A 1038 -4.80 46.76 -63.28
N VAL A 1039 -4.97 47.94 -63.87
CA VAL A 1039 -5.56 48.08 -65.21
C VAL A 1039 -4.70 47.41 -66.29
N ALA A 1040 -3.38 47.34 -66.10
CA ALA A 1040 -2.50 46.62 -67.01
C ALA A 1040 -2.69 45.10 -66.95
N LEU A 1041 -3.00 44.55 -65.77
CA LEU A 1041 -3.33 43.13 -65.58
C LEU A 1041 -4.67 42.73 -66.21
N LEU A 1042 -5.65 43.65 -66.26
CA LEU A 1042 -6.94 43.42 -66.92
C LEU A 1042 -6.89 43.46 -68.45
N GLY A 1043 -5.77 43.92 -69.03
CA GLY A 1043 -5.62 44.25 -70.44
C GLY A 1043 -4.88 43.21 -71.29
N GLY A 1044 -4.50 42.06 -70.72
CA GLY A 1044 -3.68 41.04 -71.39
C GLY A 1044 -4.00 39.63 -70.91
#